data_AF-A0A2V8Q796-F1
#
_entry.id   AF-A0A2V8Q796-F1
#
_cell.length_a   1.000
_cell.length_b   1.000
_cell.length_c   1.000
_cell.angle_alpha   90.00
_cell.angle_beta   90.00
_cell.angle_gamma   90.00
#
_symmetry.space_group_name_H-M   'P 1'
#
loop_
_entity.id
_entity.type
_entity.pdbx_description
1 polymer ?
#
loop_
_entity_poly.entity_id
_entity_poly.type
_entity_poly.pdbx_seq_one_letter_code
_entity_poly.pdbx_strand_id
1 'polypeptide(L)'
;MGNGKIQPHVFDPEDIAMRRLLVLILTLGILLSSLVPAFGQDPATQQPSAEELEKQKAELKKNAYRLLDQVIDESQSLRLPENRVRIQINAGDLLWANNQERARSLFSMASDGVIEMIRSSSAAAPTTVGPQRGPQNQDRRWVALRQELVLAAARHDAPLAYQLLAATKNPNPVQTQPADPRNPRVQAFAEDSLEQTLLGRVAALDPKLAAQNAEEMMQKGQFPRTVADVITQLQQQDAEAANKLADKTVKRIQSANILTNNEAGNLAQTLIAPGPRLATATATTAATTTTSTATTAAPQRGRAPVLDQSVYTDLLSTVIDAALKATPQTQTQTNQQRGQGFQGGGRAIAAVRGPNSPQQATPPTEQQVEQNSARRLLSSLQSTLPNIDLYLPARATAVRQKLAELGITDNARNNLAQTMNALQQPNANAETLFQAASAAPPQLQSRLYQQAASKALEEGNTDRARQIATDHLQATARDTMMQRISFRELTKKADGVRLEEIRQNLGRLTSESDKVSLLIQIADDLKKDNPKAQRQVLEEARQVINHRATSYDQFEDQLRVARAFSTVDEARSFEILEPGISQLNELLSAAAVLSGLFREGEMTVNQGGSRLTTTIGRYGQELAVLAKSDFEHSEMLAGRFQLVEPRIMARLAIIQSALGVNNFSEPTGNFIRNIGGFGTDFIVRP
;
A
#
# COMPACT_ATOMS: atom_id res chain seq x y z
N MET A 1 -47.66 14.91 -86.40
CA MET A 1 -47.81 15.54 -87.73
C MET A 1 -48.16 17.01 -87.51
N GLY A 2 -47.47 17.93 -88.21
CA GLY A 2 -47.74 19.37 -88.22
C GLY A 2 -46.77 20.21 -87.37
N ASN A 3 -45.50 20.36 -87.76
CA ASN A 3 -44.93 21.47 -88.55
C ASN A 3 -45.13 22.88 -87.95
N GLY A 4 -44.03 23.52 -87.52
CA GLY A 4 -44.01 24.93 -87.14
C GLY A 4 -42.61 25.46 -86.80
N LYS A 5 -41.92 25.95 -87.84
CA LYS A 5 -40.57 26.53 -87.89
C LYS A 5 -40.18 27.51 -86.76
N ILE A 6 -38.88 27.44 -86.45
CA ILE A 6 -38.04 28.36 -85.68
C ILE A 6 -37.97 29.74 -86.35
N GLN A 7 -38.07 30.82 -85.55
CA GLN A 7 -37.39 32.10 -85.78
C GLN A 7 -36.48 32.40 -84.57
N PRO A 8 -35.28 32.99 -84.77
CA PRO A 8 -34.33 33.28 -83.70
C PRO A 8 -34.62 34.63 -83.02
N HIS A 9 -34.76 34.63 -81.69
CA HIS A 9 -34.68 35.87 -80.92
C HIS A 9 -33.21 36.21 -80.65
N VAL A 10 -32.81 37.37 -81.16
CA VAL A 10 -31.61 38.12 -80.83
C VAL A 10 -31.67 38.48 -79.34
N PHE A 11 -30.64 38.12 -78.56
CA PHE A 11 -30.49 38.58 -77.18
C PHE A 11 -29.82 39.95 -77.16
N ASP A 12 -30.42 40.89 -76.43
CA ASP A 12 -29.98 42.27 -76.27
C ASP A 12 -28.62 42.38 -75.56
N PRO A 13 -27.76 43.34 -75.95
CA PRO A 13 -26.42 43.54 -75.39
C PRO A 13 -26.39 44.01 -73.93
N GLU A 14 -27.53 44.38 -73.33
CA GLU A 14 -27.61 44.83 -71.92
C GLU A 14 -27.58 43.67 -70.90
N ASP A 15 -27.95 42.45 -71.29
CA ASP A 15 -27.98 41.28 -70.39
C ASP A 15 -26.58 40.65 -70.18
N ILE A 16 -25.64 40.97 -71.07
CA ILE A 16 -24.23 40.55 -70.99
C ILE A 16 -23.42 41.46 -70.06
N ALA A 17 -23.78 42.76 -69.99
CA ALA A 17 -23.12 43.72 -69.10
C ALA A 17 -23.48 43.47 -67.62
N MET A 18 -24.73 43.14 -67.32
CA MET A 18 -25.18 42.89 -65.94
C MET A 18 -24.66 41.55 -65.37
N ARG A 19 -24.50 40.52 -66.21
CA ARG A 19 -23.85 39.24 -65.82
C ARG A 19 -22.34 39.37 -65.61
N ARG A 20 -21.65 40.25 -66.33
CA ARG A 20 -20.21 40.52 -66.12
C ARG A 20 -19.95 41.36 -64.87
N LEU A 21 -20.85 42.29 -64.53
CA LEU A 21 -20.78 43.05 -63.27
C LEU A 21 -20.99 42.16 -62.04
N LEU A 22 -21.92 41.21 -62.11
CA LEU A 22 -22.19 40.25 -61.03
C LEU A 22 -21.05 39.23 -60.81
N VAL A 23 -20.38 38.79 -61.88
CA VAL A 23 -19.22 37.88 -61.79
C VAL A 23 -17.96 38.61 -61.28
N LEU A 24 -17.81 39.91 -61.56
CA LEU A 24 -16.66 40.70 -61.08
C LEU A 24 -16.81 41.10 -59.60
N ILE A 25 -18.03 41.31 -59.10
CA ILE A 25 -18.30 41.52 -57.67
C ILE A 25 -18.16 40.21 -56.88
N LEU A 26 -18.54 39.06 -57.46
CA LEU A 26 -18.38 37.75 -56.81
C LEU A 26 -16.92 37.26 -56.78
N THR A 27 -16.07 37.70 -57.71
CA THR A 27 -14.63 37.33 -57.73
C THR A 27 -13.75 38.28 -56.91
N LEU A 28 -14.14 39.55 -56.75
CA LEU A 28 -13.41 40.51 -55.90
C LEU A 28 -13.71 40.33 -54.40
N GLY A 29 -14.84 39.72 -54.03
CA GLY A 29 -15.15 39.34 -52.63
C GLY A 29 -14.35 38.15 -52.10
N ILE A 30 -13.81 37.30 -52.99
CA ILE A 30 -13.08 36.08 -52.60
C ILE A 30 -11.56 36.33 -52.46
N LEU A 31 -11.03 37.48 -52.95
CA LEU A 31 -9.59 37.78 -52.94
C LEU A 31 -9.14 38.87 -51.95
N LEU A 32 -10.05 39.43 -51.14
CA LEU A 32 -9.76 40.46 -50.12
C LEU A 32 -10.06 40.02 -48.67
N SER A 33 -10.28 38.73 -48.43
CA SER A 33 -10.47 38.19 -47.08
C SER A 33 -9.15 37.83 -46.34
N SER A 34 -7.99 38.09 -46.95
CA SER A 34 -6.68 37.82 -46.35
C SER A 34 -5.97 39.14 -46.04
N LEU A 35 -6.36 39.84 -44.96
CA LEU A 35 -5.55 40.81 -44.20
C LEU A 35 -6.42 41.53 -43.14
N VAL A 36 -6.84 40.80 -42.11
CA VAL A 36 -7.18 41.36 -40.79
C VAL A 36 -6.60 40.39 -39.75
N PRO A 37 -5.80 40.84 -38.76
CA PRO A 37 -5.34 39.97 -37.69
C PRO A 37 -6.55 39.63 -36.82
N ALA A 38 -7.19 38.50 -37.11
CA ALA A 38 -8.08 37.86 -36.17
C ALA A 38 -7.23 37.41 -34.98
N PHE A 39 -7.47 38.01 -33.81
CA PHE A 39 -7.16 37.36 -32.54
C PHE A 39 -7.80 35.97 -32.61
N GLY A 40 -6.94 34.94 -32.68
CA GLY A 40 -7.37 33.57 -32.85
C GLY A 40 -8.39 33.20 -31.79
N GLN A 41 -9.56 32.77 -32.24
CA GLN A 41 -10.36 31.84 -31.47
C GLN A 41 -9.48 30.60 -31.27
N ASP A 42 -9.20 30.26 -30.01
CA ASP A 42 -8.60 28.98 -29.66
C ASP A 42 -9.37 27.88 -30.43
N PRO A 43 -8.69 27.00 -31.19
CA PRO A 43 -9.38 25.84 -31.72
C PRO A 43 -9.93 25.09 -30.51
N ALA A 44 -11.25 24.92 -30.47
CA ALA A 44 -11.90 24.04 -29.52
C ALA A 44 -11.12 22.71 -29.56
N THR A 45 -10.48 22.38 -28.44
CA THR A 45 -9.72 21.15 -28.27
C THR A 45 -10.65 19.99 -28.59
N GLN A 46 -10.54 19.44 -29.80
CA GLN A 46 -11.14 18.16 -30.13
C GLN A 46 -10.60 17.17 -29.11
N GLN A 47 -11.48 16.64 -28.26
CA GLN A 47 -11.12 15.57 -27.36
C GLN A 47 -10.52 14.45 -28.22
N PRO A 48 -9.30 13.97 -27.90
CA PRO A 48 -8.63 12.95 -28.70
C PRO A 48 -9.54 11.74 -28.83
N SER A 49 -9.63 11.20 -30.04
CA SER A 49 -10.40 9.98 -30.29
C SER A 49 -9.85 8.82 -29.45
N ALA A 50 -10.68 7.82 -29.18
CA ALA A 50 -10.24 6.64 -28.42
C ALA A 50 -9.04 5.93 -29.07
N GLU A 51 -8.95 5.97 -30.41
CA GLU A 51 -7.84 5.42 -31.18
C GLU A 51 -6.54 6.22 -30.99
N GLU A 52 -6.61 7.56 -31.01
CA GLU A 52 -5.45 8.42 -30.73
C GLU A 52 -4.96 8.27 -29.30
N LEU A 53 -5.87 8.13 -28.33
CA LEU A 53 -5.52 7.91 -26.93
C LEU A 53 -4.81 6.57 -26.73
N GLU A 54 -5.26 5.50 -27.37
CA GLU A 54 -4.57 4.20 -27.30
C GLU A 54 -3.20 4.25 -28.00
N LYS A 55 -3.07 4.98 -29.11
CA LYS A 55 -1.78 5.19 -29.79
C LYS A 55 -0.79 5.96 -28.90
N GLN A 56 -1.24 7.04 -28.28
CA GLN A 56 -0.42 7.81 -27.33
C GLN A 56 0.03 6.96 -26.14
N LYS A 57 -0.86 6.13 -25.56
CA LYS A 57 -0.49 5.19 -24.51
C LYS A 57 0.54 4.16 -24.98
N ALA A 58 0.41 3.64 -26.19
CA ALA A 58 1.35 2.66 -26.74
C ALA A 58 2.74 3.29 -26.96
N GLU A 59 2.80 4.51 -27.48
CA GLU A 59 4.04 5.27 -27.66
C GLU A 59 4.71 5.58 -26.31
N LEU A 60 3.94 6.04 -25.34
CA LEU A 60 4.43 6.30 -23.99
C LEU A 60 4.95 5.02 -23.29
N LYS A 61 4.29 3.87 -23.48
CA LYS A 61 4.82 2.57 -23.01
C LYS A 61 6.13 2.19 -23.71
N LYS A 62 6.23 2.40 -25.03
CA LYS A 62 7.46 2.13 -25.79
C LYS A 62 8.61 3.00 -25.26
N ASN A 63 8.36 4.28 -25.01
CA ASN A 63 9.34 5.21 -24.44
C ASN A 63 9.75 4.79 -23.02
N ALA A 64 8.79 4.33 -22.21
CA ALA A 64 9.07 3.81 -20.87
C ALA A 64 10.00 2.59 -20.90
N TYR A 65 9.79 1.63 -21.82
CA TYR A 65 10.68 0.47 -21.94
C TYR A 65 12.08 0.85 -22.46
N ARG A 66 12.18 1.81 -23.39
CA ARG A 66 13.49 2.37 -23.80
C ARG A 66 14.22 2.98 -22.61
N LEU A 67 13.53 3.80 -21.81
CA LEU A 67 14.11 4.44 -20.64
C LEU A 67 14.48 3.40 -19.56
N LEU A 68 13.70 2.32 -19.43
CA LEU A 68 14.00 1.23 -18.50
C LEU A 68 15.28 0.50 -18.88
N ASP A 69 15.51 0.24 -20.17
CA ASP A 69 16.76 -0.34 -20.65
C ASP A 69 17.97 0.56 -20.31
N GLN A 70 17.85 1.88 -20.50
CA GLN A 70 18.90 2.82 -20.10
C GLN A 70 19.16 2.80 -18.59
N VAL A 71 18.10 2.72 -17.77
CA VAL A 71 18.24 2.61 -16.31
C VAL A 71 18.95 1.31 -15.91
N ILE A 72 18.63 0.19 -16.57
CA ILE A 72 19.30 -1.10 -16.34
C ILE A 72 20.80 -0.98 -16.66
N ASP A 73 21.15 -0.38 -17.80
CA ASP A 73 22.53 -0.21 -18.22
C ASP A 73 23.31 0.73 -17.27
N GLU A 74 22.72 1.87 -16.91
CA GLU A 74 23.31 2.81 -15.95
C GLU A 74 23.51 2.17 -14.57
N SER A 75 22.59 1.31 -14.13
CA SER A 75 22.69 0.64 -12.83
C SER A 75 23.93 -0.25 -12.69
N GLN A 76 24.51 -0.73 -13.80
CA GLN A 76 25.73 -1.55 -13.76
C GLN A 76 26.96 -0.74 -13.31
N SER A 77 26.93 0.59 -13.45
CA SER A 77 28.00 1.47 -12.99
C SER A 77 28.01 1.68 -11.47
N LEU A 78 26.94 1.28 -10.78
CA LEU A 78 26.83 1.42 -9.33
C LEU A 78 27.74 0.41 -8.62
N ARG A 79 28.48 0.90 -7.63
CA ARG A 79 29.42 0.18 -6.78
C ARG A 79 28.71 -0.62 -5.71
N LEU A 80 27.65 -0.07 -5.12
CA LEU A 80 26.91 -0.75 -4.06
C LEU A 80 26.04 -1.88 -4.62
N PRO A 81 26.29 -3.16 -4.25
CA PRO A 81 25.45 -4.28 -4.68
C PRO A 81 23.99 -4.11 -4.25
N GLU A 82 23.74 -3.49 -3.08
CA GLU A 82 22.40 -3.16 -2.61
C GLU A 82 21.61 -2.30 -3.60
N ASN A 83 22.24 -1.29 -4.19
CA ASN A 83 21.59 -0.40 -5.15
C ASN A 83 21.31 -1.15 -6.47
N ARG A 84 22.29 -1.91 -6.98
CA ARG A 84 22.13 -2.74 -8.18
C ARG A 84 20.98 -3.74 -8.04
N VAL A 85 20.95 -4.49 -6.94
CA VAL A 85 19.93 -5.52 -6.68
C VAL A 85 18.53 -4.91 -6.66
N ARG A 86 18.32 -3.77 -6.00
CA ARG A 86 17.00 -3.10 -5.98
C ARG A 86 16.54 -2.69 -7.37
N ILE A 87 17.45 -2.14 -8.18
CA ILE A 87 17.10 -1.72 -9.54
C ILE A 87 16.77 -2.94 -10.41
N GLN A 88 17.55 -4.01 -10.30
CA GLN A 88 17.33 -5.26 -11.02
C GLN A 88 15.99 -5.92 -10.65
N ILE A 89 15.62 -5.95 -9.35
CA ILE A 89 14.31 -6.45 -8.90
C ILE A 89 13.18 -5.64 -9.52
N ASN A 90 13.23 -4.31 -9.41
CA ASN A 90 12.20 -3.43 -9.96
C ASN A 90 12.11 -3.52 -11.48
N ALA A 91 13.25 -3.57 -12.17
CA ALA A 91 13.30 -3.71 -13.61
C ALA A 91 12.76 -5.07 -14.08
N GLY A 92 13.06 -6.15 -13.36
CA GLY A 92 12.49 -7.47 -13.62
C GLY A 92 10.98 -7.49 -13.47
N ASP A 93 10.46 -6.88 -12.39
CA ASP A 93 9.01 -6.74 -12.15
C ASP A 93 8.31 -5.96 -13.28
N LEU A 94 8.91 -4.85 -13.72
CA LEU A 94 8.36 -3.99 -14.78
C LEU A 94 8.46 -4.62 -16.18
N LEU A 95 9.51 -5.39 -16.46
CA LEU A 95 9.70 -6.03 -17.77
C LEU A 95 8.88 -7.30 -17.94
N TRP A 96 8.37 -7.91 -16.87
CA TRP A 96 7.77 -9.25 -16.95
C TRP A 96 6.71 -9.39 -18.03
N ALA A 97 5.78 -8.44 -18.12
CA ALA A 97 4.68 -8.48 -19.09
C ALA A 97 5.13 -8.33 -20.55
N ASN A 98 6.31 -7.73 -20.80
CA ASN A 98 6.81 -7.43 -22.14
C ASN A 98 7.93 -8.39 -22.58
N ASN A 99 8.81 -8.78 -21.67
CA ASN A 99 9.94 -9.66 -21.94
C ASN A 99 10.28 -10.50 -20.70
N GLN A 100 9.63 -11.66 -20.60
CA GLN A 100 9.84 -12.58 -19.47
C GLN A 100 11.27 -13.10 -19.37
N GLU A 101 11.93 -13.40 -20.50
CA GLU A 101 13.30 -13.93 -20.49
C GLU A 101 14.28 -12.92 -19.88
N ARG A 102 14.19 -11.67 -20.31
CA ARG A 102 15.01 -10.58 -19.75
C ARG A 102 14.66 -10.32 -18.29
N ALA A 103 13.39 -10.40 -17.91
CA ALA A 103 12.97 -10.27 -16.52
C ALA A 103 13.53 -11.38 -15.63
N ARG A 104 13.51 -12.65 -16.07
CA ARG A 104 14.15 -13.77 -15.37
C ARG A 104 15.66 -13.56 -15.22
N SER A 105 16.33 -13.08 -16.27
CA SER A 105 17.75 -12.72 -16.21
C SER A 105 18.03 -11.63 -15.17
N LEU A 106 17.20 -10.59 -15.09
CA LEU A 106 17.30 -9.54 -14.06
C LEU A 106 17.11 -10.07 -12.64
N PHE A 107 16.14 -10.96 -12.42
CA PHE A 107 15.99 -11.61 -11.12
C PHE A 107 17.19 -12.52 -10.77
N SER A 108 17.78 -13.20 -11.75
CA SER A 108 19.02 -13.98 -11.55
C SER A 108 20.20 -13.08 -11.18
N MET A 109 20.40 -11.97 -11.90
CA MET A 109 21.43 -10.99 -11.56
C MET A 109 21.23 -10.41 -10.15
N ALA A 110 19.98 -10.13 -9.77
CA ALA A 110 19.65 -9.69 -8.41
C ALA A 110 19.99 -10.76 -7.36
N SER A 111 19.75 -12.04 -7.66
CA SER A 111 20.17 -13.16 -6.79
C SER A 111 21.69 -13.18 -6.61
N ASP A 112 22.45 -13.02 -7.69
CA ASP A 112 23.92 -12.98 -7.62
C ASP A 112 24.42 -11.81 -6.76
N GLY A 113 23.80 -10.64 -6.89
CA GLY A 113 24.09 -9.49 -6.03
C GLY A 113 23.73 -9.72 -4.55
N VAL A 114 22.64 -10.45 -4.25
CA VAL A 114 22.32 -10.89 -2.87
C VAL A 114 23.38 -11.83 -2.34
N ILE A 115 23.84 -12.78 -3.14
CA ILE A 115 24.90 -13.72 -2.76
C ILE A 115 26.23 -12.98 -2.52
N GLU A 116 26.57 -11.98 -3.34
CA GLU A 116 27.72 -11.09 -3.13
C GLU A 116 27.64 -10.38 -1.76
N MET A 117 26.46 -9.88 -1.39
CA MET A 117 26.23 -9.26 -0.07
C MET A 117 26.36 -10.26 1.09
N ILE A 118 25.87 -11.49 0.93
CA ILE A 118 26.00 -12.56 1.95
C ILE A 118 27.48 -12.92 2.19
N ARG A 119 28.27 -12.99 1.11
CA ARG A 119 29.71 -13.28 1.21
C ARG A 119 30.47 -12.14 1.90
N SER A 120 30.18 -10.90 1.52
CA SER A 120 30.82 -9.72 2.14
C SER A 120 30.43 -9.52 3.61
N SER A 121 29.20 -9.87 4.01
CA SER A 121 28.82 -9.86 5.44
C SER A 121 29.50 -10.95 6.26
N SER A 122 29.71 -12.13 5.66
CA SER A 122 30.34 -13.28 6.33
C SER A 122 31.86 -13.13 6.50
N ALA A 123 32.51 -12.32 5.65
CA ALA A 123 33.95 -12.05 5.71
C ALA A 123 34.35 -11.05 6.81
N ALA A 124 33.39 -10.31 7.39
CA ALA A 124 33.64 -9.41 8.52
C ALA A 124 33.75 -10.21 9.83
N ALA A 125 34.94 -10.75 10.12
CA ALA A 125 35.24 -11.42 11.39
C ALA A 125 35.03 -10.48 12.62
N PRO A 126 34.67 -11.01 13.80
CA PRO A 126 34.47 -10.22 15.02
C PRO A 126 35.81 -9.82 15.64
N THR A 127 36.56 -8.94 14.99
CA THR A 127 37.81 -8.39 15.52
C THR A 127 37.72 -6.89 15.73
N THR A 128 36.72 -6.42 16.48
CA THR A 128 36.89 -5.17 17.24
C THR A 128 35.95 -5.11 18.44
N VAL A 129 36.54 -5.20 19.63
CA VAL A 129 35.93 -4.76 20.89
C VAL A 129 35.88 -3.23 20.84
N GLY A 130 34.74 -2.68 20.44
CA GLY A 130 34.50 -1.24 20.42
C GLY A 130 33.00 -0.93 20.57
N PRO A 131 32.60 0.07 21.37
CA PRO A 131 31.19 0.36 21.59
C PRO A 131 30.57 1.04 20.36
N GLN A 132 29.39 0.55 19.95
CA GLN A 132 28.41 1.19 19.05
C GLN A 132 28.75 1.32 17.55
N ARG A 133 28.70 0.20 16.81
CA ARG A 133 28.01 0.03 15.49
C ARG A 133 28.17 -1.43 15.05
N GLY A 134 27.32 -2.32 15.58
CA GLY A 134 27.50 -3.77 15.46
C GLY A 134 27.16 -4.38 14.08
N PRO A 135 27.67 -5.61 13.79
CA PRO A 135 27.38 -6.42 12.60
C PRO A 135 25.88 -6.63 12.29
N GLN A 136 25.00 -6.44 13.29
CA GLN A 136 23.55 -6.57 13.18
C GLN A 136 22.88 -5.72 12.08
N ASN A 137 23.46 -4.57 11.69
CA ASN A 137 22.87 -3.70 10.66
C ASN A 137 23.21 -4.13 9.22
N GLN A 138 24.31 -4.85 9.02
CA GLN A 138 24.71 -5.37 7.71
C GLN A 138 23.96 -6.66 7.39
N ASP A 139 23.78 -7.50 8.42
CA ASP A 139 22.99 -8.74 8.33
C ASP A 139 21.52 -8.50 7.97
N ARG A 140 20.94 -7.36 8.33
CA ARG A 140 19.53 -7.05 8.05
C ARG A 140 19.26 -6.63 6.61
N ARG A 141 20.25 -6.08 5.89
CA ARG A 141 20.04 -5.48 4.56
C ARG A 141 19.87 -6.52 3.47
N TRP A 142 20.78 -7.49 3.41
CA TRP A 142 20.69 -8.56 2.41
C TRP A 142 19.47 -9.45 2.67
N VAL A 143 19.07 -9.65 3.94
CA VAL A 143 17.84 -10.38 4.29
C VAL A 143 16.60 -9.66 3.74
N ALA A 144 16.53 -8.33 3.89
CA ALA A 144 15.43 -7.54 3.33
C ALA A 144 15.38 -7.63 1.79
N LEU A 145 16.53 -7.51 1.12
CA LEU A 145 16.61 -7.61 -0.34
C LEU A 145 16.32 -9.01 -0.87
N ARG A 146 16.74 -10.06 -0.14
CA ARG A 146 16.36 -11.44 -0.43
C ARG A 146 14.84 -11.61 -0.38
N GLN A 147 14.20 -11.10 0.67
CA GLN A 147 12.75 -11.15 0.78
C GLN A 147 12.07 -10.38 -0.37
N GLU A 148 12.54 -9.18 -0.69
CA GLU A 148 12.01 -8.38 -1.80
C GLU A 148 12.13 -9.12 -3.14
N LEU A 149 13.30 -9.69 -3.43
CA LEU A 149 13.57 -10.48 -4.64
C LEU A 149 12.63 -11.68 -4.78
N VAL A 150 12.55 -12.52 -3.76
CA VAL A 150 11.73 -13.74 -3.77
C VAL A 150 10.24 -13.38 -3.94
N LEU A 151 9.77 -12.37 -3.22
CA LEU A 151 8.36 -11.98 -3.26
C LEU A 151 7.97 -11.22 -4.52
N ALA A 152 8.91 -10.54 -5.18
CA ALA A 152 8.72 -9.94 -6.50
C ALA A 152 8.62 -11.01 -7.59
N ALA A 153 9.55 -11.96 -7.63
CA ALA A 153 9.48 -13.09 -8.56
C ALA A 153 8.19 -13.92 -8.36
N ALA A 154 7.75 -14.11 -7.12
CA ALA A 154 6.55 -14.87 -6.79
C ALA A 154 5.23 -14.25 -7.31
N ARG A 155 5.23 -12.97 -7.70
CA ARG A 155 4.07 -12.32 -8.35
C ARG A 155 3.83 -12.85 -9.76
N HIS A 156 4.86 -13.47 -10.34
CA HIS A 156 4.96 -13.71 -11.77
C HIS A 156 5.28 -15.17 -12.11
N ASP A 157 6.18 -15.80 -11.35
CA ASP A 157 6.70 -17.14 -11.60
C ASP A 157 7.08 -17.82 -10.28
N ALA A 158 6.22 -18.75 -9.85
CA ALA A 158 6.40 -19.47 -8.61
C ALA A 158 7.63 -20.39 -8.61
N PRO A 159 7.89 -21.21 -9.65
CA PRO A 159 9.13 -21.98 -9.77
C PRO A 159 10.39 -21.11 -9.63
N LEU A 160 10.46 -19.97 -10.32
CA LEU A 160 11.58 -19.04 -10.20
C LEU A 160 11.73 -18.52 -8.77
N ALA A 161 10.63 -18.15 -8.10
CA ALA A 161 10.69 -17.65 -6.73
C ALA A 161 11.29 -18.67 -5.75
N TYR A 162 10.94 -19.96 -5.86
CA TYR A 162 11.55 -21.01 -5.05
C TYR A 162 13.01 -21.25 -5.42
N GLN A 163 13.36 -21.18 -6.70
CA GLN A 163 14.75 -21.26 -7.15
C GLN A 163 15.60 -20.13 -6.52
N LEU A 164 15.11 -18.89 -6.55
CA LEU A 164 15.80 -17.73 -5.98
C LEU A 164 15.89 -17.84 -4.45
N LEU A 165 14.83 -18.31 -3.79
CA LEU A 165 14.82 -18.57 -2.35
C LEU A 165 15.92 -19.57 -1.96
N ALA A 166 16.06 -20.66 -2.71
CA ALA A 166 17.09 -21.67 -2.49
C ALA A 166 18.50 -21.14 -2.81
N ALA A 167 18.67 -20.45 -3.94
CA ALA A 167 19.96 -19.93 -4.40
C ALA A 167 20.55 -18.87 -3.46
N THR A 168 19.70 -18.09 -2.81
CA THR A 168 20.09 -17.01 -1.87
C THR A 168 20.16 -17.46 -0.41
N LYS A 169 20.09 -18.76 -0.14
CA LYS A 169 20.21 -19.29 1.23
C LYS A 169 21.61 -19.04 1.77
N ASN A 170 21.70 -18.58 3.02
CA ASN A 170 23.01 -18.37 3.65
C ASN A 170 23.63 -19.73 4.02
N PRO A 171 24.78 -20.13 3.44
CA PRO A 171 25.40 -21.43 3.72
C PRO A 171 26.03 -21.49 5.13
N ASN A 172 26.33 -20.34 5.73
CA ASN A 172 26.93 -20.23 7.06
C ASN A 172 26.01 -19.41 7.97
N PRO A 173 24.93 -20.00 8.54
CA PRO A 173 24.24 -19.35 9.64
C PRO A 173 25.28 -19.15 10.74
N VAL A 174 25.54 -17.90 11.13
CA VAL A 174 26.52 -17.57 12.16
C VAL A 174 26.07 -18.27 13.45
N GLN A 175 26.65 -19.42 13.76
CA GLN A 175 26.59 -20.04 15.10
C GLN A 175 27.46 -19.20 16.04
N THR A 176 27.05 -17.95 16.27
CA THR A 176 27.65 -17.15 17.33
C THR A 176 27.12 -17.69 18.65
N GLN A 177 27.96 -18.52 19.27
CA GLN A 177 27.94 -18.92 20.68
C GLN A 177 26.79 -19.86 21.09
N PRO A 178 27.02 -20.73 22.10
CA PRO A 178 25.92 -21.46 22.73
C PRO A 178 24.87 -20.44 23.15
N ALA A 179 23.66 -20.62 22.64
CA ALA A 179 22.49 -19.78 22.82
C ALA A 179 22.64 -18.78 23.98
N ASP A 180 22.81 -17.49 23.69
CA ASP A 180 22.51 -16.46 24.68
C ASP A 180 21.04 -16.67 25.07
N PRO A 181 20.75 -17.07 26.34
CA PRO A 181 19.41 -17.43 26.76
C PRO A 181 18.41 -16.26 26.67
N ARG A 182 18.88 -15.05 26.31
CA ARG A 182 18.03 -13.89 26.07
C ARG A 182 17.48 -13.77 24.65
N ASN A 183 18.12 -14.33 23.62
CA ASN A 183 17.55 -14.27 22.27
C ASN A 183 18.10 -15.30 21.24
N PRO A 184 17.82 -16.60 21.38
CA PRO A 184 18.36 -17.66 20.50
C PRO A 184 17.74 -17.75 19.09
N ARG A 185 16.90 -16.79 18.66
CA ARG A 185 15.81 -17.06 17.68
C ARG A 185 15.73 -16.14 16.44
N VAL A 186 16.64 -15.20 16.20
CA VAL A 186 16.34 -14.13 15.21
C VAL A 186 16.55 -14.56 13.74
N GLN A 187 17.45 -15.50 13.42
CA GLN A 187 17.78 -15.87 12.04
C GLN A 187 17.01 -17.08 11.47
N ALA A 188 16.86 -18.17 12.23
CA ALA A 188 16.05 -19.33 11.80
C ALA A 188 14.59 -18.93 11.52
N PHE A 189 14.04 -18.04 12.36
CA PHE A 189 12.69 -17.51 12.18
C PHE A 189 12.54 -16.65 10.91
N ALA A 190 13.62 -16.04 10.40
CA ALA A 190 13.55 -15.22 9.20
C ALA A 190 13.39 -16.08 7.94
N GLU A 191 14.13 -17.19 7.83
CA GLU A 191 14.01 -18.13 6.71
C GLU A 191 12.64 -18.81 6.69
N ASP A 192 12.22 -19.36 7.83
CA ASP A 192 10.92 -20.03 7.97
C ASP A 192 9.75 -19.05 7.69
N SER A 193 9.90 -17.78 8.09
CA SER A 193 8.86 -16.76 7.82
C SER A 193 8.75 -16.39 6.34
N LEU A 194 9.87 -16.38 5.61
CA LEU A 194 9.89 -16.08 4.19
C LEU A 194 9.26 -17.23 3.39
N GLU A 195 9.59 -18.48 3.73
CA GLU A 195 8.99 -19.67 3.15
C GLU A 195 7.47 -19.69 3.35
N GLN A 196 6.99 -19.41 4.57
CA GLN A 196 5.55 -19.31 4.85
C GLN A 196 4.87 -18.21 4.04
N THR A 197 5.52 -17.05 3.90
CA THR A 197 4.99 -15.91 3.13
C THR A 197 4.95 -16.23 1.64
N LEU A 198 5.99 -16.88 1.12
CA LEU A 198 6.07 -17.33 -0.27
C LEU A 198 4.98 -18.34 -0.57
N LEU A 199 4.77 -19.33 0.29
CA LEU A 199 3.73 -20.35 0.11
C LEU A 199 2.33 -19.71 -0.04
N GLY A 200 2.01 -18.71 0.78
CA GLY A 200 0.75 -17.98 0.68
C GLY A 200 0.61 -17.18 -0.62
N ARG A 201 1.69 -16.61 -1.16
CA ARG A 201 1.68 -15.94 -2.46
C ARG A 201 1.55 -16.92 -3.62
N VAL A 202 2.26 -18.04 -3.57
CA VAL A 202 2.18 -19.05 -4.62
C VAL A 202 0.79 -19.67 -4.64
N ALA A 203 0.12 -19.82 -3.49
CA ALA A 203 -1.28 -20.25 -3.46
C ALA A 203 -2.22 -19.35 -4.26
N ALA A 204 -1.90 -18.06 -4.42
CA ALA A 204 -2.65 -17.12 -5.26
C ALA A 204 -2.53 -17.44 -6.76
N LEU A 205 -1.34 -17.87 -7.17
CA LEU A 205 -0.88 -17.92 -8.55
C LEU A 205 -0.94 -19.33 -9.13
N ASP A 206 -0.47 -20.31 -8.35
CA ASP A 206 -0.50 -21.73 -8.65
C ASP A 206 -0.84 -22.52 -7.36
N PRO A 207 -2.15 -22.73 -7.09
CA PRO A 207 -2.58 -23.48 -5.91
C PRO A 207 -2.11 -24.94 -5.88
N LYS A 208 -1.86 -25.55 -7.05
CA LYS A 208 -1.39 -26.95 -7.13
C LYS A 208 0.06 -27.06 -6.70
N LEU A 209 0.92 -26.18 -7.20
CA LEU A 209 2.31 -26.10 -6.76
C LEU A 209 2.41 -25.74 -5.27
N ALA A 210 1.60 -24.78 -4.80
CA ALA A 210 1.54 -24.45 -3.38
C ALA A 210 1.14 -25.67 -2.52
N ALA A 211 0.17 -26.47 -2.97
CA ALA A 211 -0.23 -27.69 -2.26
C ALA A 211 0.89 -28.74 -2.18
N GLN A 212 1.64 -28.94 -3.26
CA GLN A 212 2.80 -29.83 -3.27
C GLN A 212 3.86 -29.38 -2.27
N ASN A 213 4.20 -28.09 -2.28
CA ASN A 213 5.20 -27.54 -1.37
C ASN A 213 4.74 -27.57 0.09
N ALA A 214 3.47 -27.26 0.36
CA ALA A 214 2.87 -27.42 1.68
C ALA A 214 2.98 -28.87 2.19
N GLU A 215 2.73 -29.85 1.32
CA GLU A 215 2.86 -31.26 1.66
C GLU A 215 4.33 -31.63 1.97
N GLU A 216 5.29 -31.18 1.17
CA GLU A 216 6.71 -31.42 1.40
C GLU A 216 7.18 -30.81 2.73
N MET A 217 6.75 -29.59 3.06
CA MET A 217 7.04 -28.95 4.36
C MET A 217 6.51 -29.79 5.51
N MET A 218 5.29 -30.31 5.41
CA MET A 218 4.70 -31.19 6.42
C MET A 218 5.39 -32.55 6.53
N GLN A 219 5.91 -33.09 5.42
CA GLN A 219 6.73 -34.30 5.45
C GLN A 219 8.07 -34.08 6.17
N LYS A 220 8.63 -32.86 6.10
CA LYS A 220 9.82 -32.44 6.85
C LYS A 220 9.53 -32.06 8.32
N GLY A 221 8.29 -32.22 8.78
CA GLY A 221 7.88 -31.94 10.16
C GLY A 221 7.52 -30.48 10.46
N GLN A 222 7.39 -29.63 9.44
CA GLN A 222 6.97 -28.24 9.56
C GLN A 222 5.44 -28.11 9.44
N PHE A 223 4.83 -27.12 10.09
CA PHE A 223 3.37 -26.89 10.01
C PHE A 223 3.07 -25.48 9.49
N PRO A 224 2.99 -25.29 8.15
CA PRO A 224 2.85 -23.97 7.58
C PRO A 224 1.49 -23.37 7.94
N ARG A 225 1.48 -22.15 8.48
CA ARG A 225 0.24 -21.47 8.90
C ARG A 225 -0.65 -21.07 7.73
N THR A 226 -0.08 -21.00 6.53
CA THR A 226 -0.74 -20.62 5.28
C THR A 226 -1.43 -21.80 4.59
N VAL A 227 -1.29 -23.04 5.08
CA VAL A 227 -1.93 -24.22 4.46
C VAL A 227 -3.44 -24.09 4.37
N ALA A 228 -4.10 -23.47 5.36
CA ALA A 228 -5.54 -23.21 5.28
C ALA A 228 -5.91 -22.33 4.08
N ASP A 229 -5.09 -21.32 3.79
CA ASP A 229 -5.27 -20.44 2.64
C ASP A 229 -4.97 -21.19 1.32
N VAL A 230 -3.93 -22.06 1.31
CA VAL A 230 -3.61 -22.95 0.17
C VAL A 230 -4.78 -23.86 -0.16
N ILE A 231 -5.36 -24.54 0.84
CA ILE A 231 -6.52 -25.42 0.62
C ILE A 231 -7.69 -24.60 0.10
N THR A 232 -7.93 -23.40 0.65
CA THR A 232 -9.02 -22.52 0.19
C THR A 232 -8.85 -22.11 -1.28
N GLN A 233 -7.65 -21.74 -1.70
CA GLN A 233 -7.36 -21.38 -3.09
C GLN A 233 -7.44 -22.60 -4.01
N LEU A 234 -6.87 -23.74 -3.58
CA LEU A 234 -6.92 -24.98 -4.34
C LEU A 234 -8.36 -25.46 -4.52
N GLN A 235 -9.21 -25.29 -3.51
CA GLN A 235 -10.62 -25.68 -3.56
C GLN A 235 -11.38 -25.02 -4.71
N GLN A 236 -11.01 -23.79 -5.09
CA GLN A 236 -11.65 -23.06 -6.19
C GLN A 236 -11.32 -23.66 -7.56
N GLN A 237 -10.20 -24.37 -7.69
CA GLN A 237 -9.71 -24.94 -8.95
C GLN A 237 -9.84 -26.47 -9.01
N ASP A 238 -9.62 -27.15 -7.88
CA ASP A 238 -9.56 -28.60 -7.75
C ASP A 238 -10.02 -29.02 -6.35
N ALA A 239 -11.34 -29.21 -6.22
CA ALA A 239 -11.99 -29.58 -4.97
C ALA A 239 -11.49 -30.92 -4.40
N GLU A 240 -11.20 -31.89 -5.25
CA GLU A 240 -10.76 -33.22 -4.82
C GLU A 240 -9.33 -33.16 -4.26
N ALA A 241 -8.43 -32.44 -4.94
CA ALA A 241 -7.06 -32.24 -4.46
C ALA A 241 -7.04 -31.43 -3.15
N ALA A 242 -7.90 -30.43 -3.00
CA ALA A 242 -8.06 -29.66 -1.76
C ALA A 242 -8.52 -30.54 -0.59
N ASN A 243 -9.50 -31.42 -0.81
CA ASN A 243 -9.95 -32.38 0.22
C ASN A 243 -8.83 -33.33 0.63
N LYS A 244 -8.09 -33.88 -0.35
CA LYS A 244 -6.93 -34.74 -0.06
C LYS A 244 -5.86 -34.00 0.75
N LEU A 245 -5.60 -32.73 0.44
CA LEU A 245 -4.64 -31.92 1.18
C LEU A 245 -5.13 -31.65 2.61
N ALA A 246 -6.42 -31.33 2.79
CA ALA A 246 -7.03 -31.14 4.10
C ALA A 246 -6.91 -32.41 4.97
N ASP A 247 -7.24 -33.58 4.42
CA ASP A 247 -7.11 -34.87 5.09
C ASP A 247 -5.67 -35.16 5.52
N LYS A 248 -4.72 -34.97 4.61
CA LYS A 248 -3.29 -35.15 4.90
C LYS A 248 -2.83 -34.19 5.98
N THR A 249 -3.27 -32.94 5.94
CA THR A 249 -2.94 -31.91 6.93
C THR A 249 -3.41 -32.33 8.32
N VAL A 250 -4.67 -32.76 8.45
CA VAL A 250 -5.22 -33.22 9.74
C VAL A 250 -4.51 -34.46 10.25
N LYS A 251 -4.26 -35.46 9.39
CA LYS A 251 -3.49 -36.66 9.78
C LYS A 251 -2.08 -36.31 10.28
N ARG A 252 -1.41 -35.35 9.64
CA ARG A 252 -0.09 -34.87 10.08
C ARG A 252 -0.16 -34.16 11.42
N ILE A 253 -1.15 -33.30 11.64
CA ILE A 253 -1.38 -32.63 12.93
C ILE A 253 -1.65 -33.67 14.02
N GLN A 254 -2.49 -34.67 13.77
CA GLN A 254 -2.81 -35.74 14.73
C GLN A 254 -1.61 -36.62 15.05
N SER A 255 -0.72 -36.85 14.08
CA SER A 255 0.53 -37.57 14.31
C SER A 255 1.55 -36.78 15.13
N ALA A 256 1.41 -35.45 15.19
CA ALA A 256 2.26 -34.59 16.02
C ALA A 256 1.64 -34.38 17.41
N ASN A 257 2.48 -34.32 18.44
CA ASN A 257 2.01 -33.93 19.77
C ASN A 257 1.72 -32.43 19.79
N ILE A 258 0.45 -32.03 19.65
CA ILE A 258 0.03 -30.62 19.61
C ILE A 258 0.25 -29.85 20.94
N LEU A 259 0.60 -30.53 22.03
CA LEU A 259 0.95 -29.89 23.30
C LEU A 259 2.42 -29.47 23.37
N THR A 260 3.32 -30.21 22.73
CA THR A 260 4.75 -29.90 22.65
C THR A 260 5.13 -29.21 21.34
N ASN A 261 4.41 -29.49 20.24
CA ASN A 261 4.55 -28.82 18.96
C ASN A 261 3.57 -27.65 18.84
N ASN A 262 4.07 -26.45 19.15
CA ASN A 262 3.28 -25.21 19.09
C ASN A 262 2.76 -24.90 17.68
N GLU A 263 3.47 -25.27 16.61
CA GLU A 263 3.05 -24.97 15.24
C GLU A 263 1.87 -25.82 14.82
N ALA A 264 1.92 -27.12 15.12
CA ALA A 264 0.81 -28.05 14.89
C ALA A 264 -0.45 -27.63 15.68
N GLY A 265 -0.28 -27.24 16.95
CA GLY A 265 -1.40 -26.73 17.77
C GLY A 265 -2.02 -25.44 17.23
N ASN A 266 -1.20 -24.49 16.77
CA ASN A 266 -1.69 -23.24 16.18
C ASN A 266 -2.39 -23.48 14.82
N LEU A 267 -1.88 -24.41 14.00
CA LEU A 267 -2.51 -24.78 12.74
C LEU A 267 -3.86 -25.48 12.99
N ALA A 268 -3.93 -26.39 13.98
CA ALA A 268 -5.19 -27.01 14.39
C ALA A 268 -6.25 -25.98 14.78
N GLN A 269 -5.87 -24.98 15.59
CA GLN A 269 -6.76 -23.89 15.96
C GLN A 269 -7.23 -23.08 14.73
N THR A 270 -6.33 -22.81 13.78
CA THR A 270 -6.63 -22.06 12.55
C THR A 270 -7.65 -22.80 11.68
N LEU A 271 -7.57 -24.13 11.62
CA LEU A 271 -8.47 -24.97 10.83
C LEU A 271 -9.85 -25.18 11.48
N ILE A 272 -9.94 -25.17 12.81
CA ILE A 272 -11.20 -25.37 13.54
C ILE A 272 -12.03 -24.08 13.65
N ALA A 273 -11.38 -22.93 13.78
CA ALA A 273 -12.07 -21.66 14.06
C ALA A 273 -13.21 -21.31 13.06
N PRO A 274 -13.06 -21.54 11.74
CA PRO A 274 -14.11 -21.29 10.76
C PRO A 274 -15.37 -22.17 10.85
N GLY A 275 -15.30 -23.32 11.54
CA GLY A 275 -16.33 -24.37 11.46
C GLY A 275 -16.14 -25.34 10.28
N PRO A 276 -17.00 -26.37 10.18
CA PRO A 276 -16.96 -27.31 9.07
C PRO A 276 -17.52 -26.68 7.79
N ARG A 277 -17.01 -27.13 6.67
CA ARG A 277 -17.53 -26.80 5.35
C ARG A 277 -18.83 -27.56 5.14
N LEU A 278 -19.89 -26.82 4.85
CA LEU A 278 -21.17 -27.40 4.47
C LEU A 278 -21.08 -27.87 3.02
N ALA A 279 -21.53 -29.09 2.74
CA ALA A 279 -21.62 -29.60 1.38
C ALA A 279 -22.49 -28.64 0.56
N THR A 280 -21.96 -28.11 -0.54
CA THR A 280 -22.74 -27.36 -1.52
C THR A 280 -23.84 -28.29 -2.03
N ALA A 281 -25.09 -28.02 -1.64
CA ALA A 281 -26.23 -28.66 -2.26
C ALA A 281 -26.09 -28.48 -3.77
N THR A 282 -26.07 -29.60 -4.46
CA THR A 282 -25.98 -29.73 -5.91
C THR A 282 -26.91 -28.71 -6.55
N ALA A 283 -26.37 -27.92 -7.47
CA ALA A 283 -27.14 -27.01 -8.31
C ALA A 283 -28.12 -27.81 -9.19
N THR A 284 -29.29 -28.15 -8.66
CA THR A 284 -30.49 -28.46 -9.43
C THR A 284 -31.70 -28.31 -8.50
N THR A 285 -32.52 -27.29 -8.77
CA THR A 285 -34.01 -27.27 -8.69
C THR A 285 -34.52 -25.90 -8.20
N ALA A 286 -35.04 -25.18 -9.20
CA ALA A 286 -36.15 -24.24 -9.16
C ALA A 286 -36.09 -23.03 -8.21
N ALA A 287 -36.09 -21.87 -8.86
CA ALA A 287 -36.70 -20.65 -8.34
C ALA A 287 -38.08 -20.94 -7.75
N THR A 288 -38.27 -20.66 -6.47
CA THR A 288 -39.55 -20.19 -5.96
C THR A 288 -39.30 -19.24 -4.80
N THR A 289 -39.72 -18.01 -5.04
CA THR A 289 -39.90 -16.91 -4.11
C THR A 289 -40.58 -17.39 -2.82
N THR A 290 -39.92 -17.26 -1.68
CA THR A 290 -40.61 -17.01 -0.41
C THR A 290 -39.73 -16.14 0.49
N THR A 291 -40.21 -14.92 0.66
CA THR A 291 -39.83 -13.94 1.66
C THR A 291 -39.83 -14.57 3.05
N SER A 292 -38.67 -14.58 3.70
CA SER A 292 -38.56 -14.74 5.16
C SER A 292 -37.36 -13.93 5.62
N THR A 293 -37.68 -12.90 6.40
CA THR A 293 -36.82 -11.95 7.08
C THR A 293 -35.79 -12.67 7.96
N ALA A 294 -34.58 -12.84 7.46
CA ALA A 294 -33.41 -13.15 8.27
C ALA A 294 -32.48 -11.93 8.25
N THR A 295 -32.32 -11.34 9.42
CA THR A 295 -31.45 -10.23 9.76
C THR A 295 -30.10 -10.32 9.05
N THR A 296 -29.76 -9.28 8.30
CA THR A 296 -28.50 -9.11 7.59
C THR A 296 -27.35 -8.99 8.61
N ALA A 297 -26.85 -10.12 9.09
CA ALA A 297 -25.55 -10.19 9.73
C ALA A 297 -24.50 -10.04 8.62
N ALA A 298 -23.79 -8.91 8.64
CA ALA A 298 -22.61 -8.71 7.81
C ALA A 298 -21.68 -9.94 7.94
N PRO A 299 -21.03 -10.40 6.85
CA PRO A 299 -20.08 -11.50 6.96
C PRO A 299 -18.97 -11.03 7.91
N GLN A 300 -18.90 -11.65 9.10
CA GLN A 300 -17.72 -11.54 9.93
C GLN A 300 -16.51 -11.89 9.06
N ARG A 301 -15.41 -11.14 9.19
CA ARG A 301 -14.10 -11.42 8.57
C ARG A 301 -13.48 -12.75 9.11
N GLY A 302 -14.26 -13.82 9.18
CA GLY A 302 -13.80 -15.17 9.45
C GLY A 302 -13.21 -15.76 8.17
N ARG A 303 -12.10 -16.49 8.30
CA ARG A 303 -11.60 -17.36 7.23
C ARG A 303 -12.72 -18.32 6.82
N ALA A 304 -12.81 -18.64 5.53
CA ALA A 304 -13.79 -19.60 5.03
C ALA A 304 -13.53 -21.00 5.64
N PRO A 305 -14.58 -21.81 5.89
CA PRO A 305 -14.41 -23.17 6.37
C PRO A 305 -13.73 -24.05 5.33
N VAL A 306 -12.68 -24.75 5.77
CA VAL A 306 -11.78 -25.51 4.89
C VAL A 306 -11.99 -27.01 5.00
N LEU A 307 -12.33 -27.49 6.20
CA LEU A 307 -12.45 -28.92 6.49
C LEU A 307 -13.88 -29.40 6.26
N ASP A 308 -14.05 -30.53 5.60
CA ASP A 308 -15.33 -31.22 5.57
C ASP A 308 -15.77 -31.67 6.96
N GLN A 309 -17.08 -31.88 7.15
CA GLN A 309 -17.66 -32.13 8.46
C GLN A 309 -16.99 -33.27 9.24
N SER A 310 -16.69 -34.40 8.60
CA SER A 310 -16.01 -35.54 9.26
C SER A 310 -14.60 -35.19 9.73
N VAL A 311 -13.80 -34.59 8.83
CA VAL A 311 -12.42 -34.17 9.10
C VAL A 311 -12.37 -33.10 10.18
N TYR A 312 -13.35 -32.19 10.16
CA TYR A 312 -13.54 -31.17 11.17
C TYR A 312 -13.81 -31.79 12.55
N THR A 313 -14.74 -32.73 12.65
CA THR A 313 -15.08 -33.38 13.93
C THR A 313 -13.91 -34.17 14.50
N ASP A 314 -13.13 -34.84 13.63
CA ASP A 314 -11.96 -35.62 14.05
C ASP A 314 -10.86 -34.72 14.62
N LEU A 315 -10.56 -33.61 13.94
CA LEU A 315 -9.59 -32.63 14.43
C LEU A 315 -10.08 -31.95 15.70
N LEU A 316 -11.36 -31.56 15.76
CA LEU A 316 -11.97 -30.92 16.92
C LEU A 316 -11.93 -31.84 18.15
N SER A 317 -12.24 -33.14 18.01
CA SER A 317 -12.11 -34.11 19.10
C SER A 317 -10.67 -34.19 19.60
N THR A 318 -9.69 -34.24 18.69
CA THR A 318 -8.26 -34.27 19.03
C THR A 318 -7.84 -33.04 19.85
N VAL A 319 -8.28 -31.85 19.45
CA VAL A 319 -7.98 -30.60 20.16
C VAL A 319 -8.68 -30.54 21.51
N ILE A 320 -9.92 -31.02 21.63
CA ILE A 320 -10.62 -31.14 22.92
C ILE A 320 -9.85 -32.07 23.86
N ASP A 321 -9.45 -33.25 23.40
CA ASP A 321 -8.72 -34.22 24.22
C ASP A 321 -7.37 -33.66 24.73
N ALA A 322 -6.69 -32.86 23.91
CA ALA A 322 -5.48 -32.15 24.33
C ALA A 322 -5.77 -30.98 25.30
N ALA A 323 -6.81 -30.19 25.04
CA ALA A 323 -7.20 -29.05 25.88
C ALA A 323 -7.66 -29.46 27.28
N LEU A 324 -8.36 -30.59 27.41
CA LEU A 324 -8.84 -31.12 28.69
C LEU A 324 -7.71 -31.53 29.64
N LYS A 325 -6.47 -31.69 29.15
CA LYS A 325 -5.27 -31.92 29.98
C LYS A 325 -4.78 -30.66 30.72
N ALA A 326 -5.38 -29.50 30.46
CA ALA A 326 -5.04 -28.25 31.14
C ALA A 326 -5.33 -28.34 32.65
N THR A 327 -4.39 -27.89 33.47
CA THR A 327 -4.56 -27.78 34.92
C THR A 327 -4.60 -26.32 35.37
N PRO A 328 -5.21 -25.98 36.51
CA PRO A 328 -5.16 -24.63 37.08
C PRO A 328 -3.72 -24.14 37.30
N GLN A 329 -3.46 -22.84 37.13
CA GLN A 329 -2.16 -22.26 37.52
C GLN A 329 -2.04 -22.31 39.05
N THR A 330 -1.06 -23.06 39.57
CA THR A 330 -0.67 -22.96 40.97
C THR A 330 0.00 -21.60 41.22
N GLN A 331 -0.35 -20.96 42.35
CA GLN A 331 0.04 -19.59 42.73
C GLN A 331 1.56 -19.35 42.88
N THR A 332 2.41 -20.35 42.66
CA THR A 332 3.87 -20.21 42.66
C THR A 332 4.44 -19.69 41.33
N GLN A 333 3.65 -19.62 40.24
CA GLN A 333 4.12 -19.11 38.93
C GLN A 333 3.73 -17.65 38.62
N THR A 334 2.85 -17.03 39.41
CA THR A 334 2.39 -15.64 39.22
C THR A 334 3.51 -14.60 39.41
N ASN A 335 4.60 -14.95 40.11
CA ASN A 335 5.72 -14.03 40.34
C ASN A 335 6.79 -14.00 39.23
N GLN A 336 6.76 -14.90 38.23
CA GLN A 336 7.72 -14.85 37.12
C GLN A 336 7.14 -14.24 35.82
N GLN A 337 5.82 -14.26 35.62
CA GLN A 337 5.20 -13.69 34.42
C GLN A 337 4.79 -12.22 34.55
N ARG A 338 4.75 -11.65 35.77
CA ARG A 338 4.50 -10.21 35.97
C ARG A 338 5.67 -9.28 35.57
N GLY A 339 6.79 -9.83 35.10
CA GLY A 339 7.96 -9.07 34.63
C GLY A 339 8.00 -8.76 33.13
N GLN A 340 7.05 -9.25 32.33
CA GLN A 340 7.02 -9.00 30.88
C GLN A 340 5.68 -8.39 30.45
N GLY A 341 5.60 -7.07 30.46
CA GLY A 341 4.53 -6.33 29.79
C GLY A 341 4.33 -4.93 30.35
N PHE A 342 4.46 -3.94 29.47
CA PHE A 342 4.30 -2.48 29.65
C PHE A 342 5.59 -1.68 29.89
N GLN A 343 6.32 -1.43 28.79
CA GLN A 343 7.22 -0.27 28.69
C GLN A 343 6.41 0.92 28.16
N GLY A 344 5.61 1.53 29.05
CA GLY A 344 5.05 2.86 28.86
C GLY A 344 5.99 3.87 29.48
N GLY A 345 6.41 4.88 28.71
CA GLY A 345 7.39 5.87 29.12
C GLY A 345 6.96 6.71 30.33
N GLY A 346 7.90 6.89 31.26
CA GLY A 346 7.81 7.82 32.38
C GLY A 346 9.18 8.01 33.03
N ARG A 347 9.64 9.26 33.11
CA ARG A 347 10.92 9.67 33.72
C ARG A 347 10.88 9.61 35.26
N ALA A 348 12.07 9.39 35.84
CA ALA A 348 12.51 9.62 37.23
C ALA A 348 12.03 8.55 38.25
N ILE A 349 12.81 8.07 39.24
CA ILE A 349 13.94 8.59 40.02
C ILE A 349 14.90 7.43 40.37
N ALA A 350 16.19 7.73 40.47
CA ALA A 350 17.26 6.84 40.89
C ALA A 350 17.13 6.40 42.36
N ALA A 351 17.19 5.10 42.62
CA ALA A 351 17.53 4.56 43.93
C ALA A 351 18.40 3.29 43.76
N VAL A 352 19.52 3.33 44.45
CA VAL A 352 20.63 2.36 44.48
C VAL A 352 20.12 0.94 44.79
N ARG A 353 20.45 -0.03 43.93
CA ARG A 353 20.32 -1.47 44.21
C ARG A 353 21.60 -2.18 43.76
N GLY A 354 22.21 -2.92 44.70
CA GLY A 354 23.58 -3.44 44.62
C GLY A 354 23.86 -4.50 43.54
N PRO A 355 25.14 -4.84 43.36
CA PRO A 355 25.60 -5.75 42.31
C PRO A 355 25.36 -7.22 42.71
N ASN A 356 25.11 -8.05 41.69
CA ASN A 356 25.04 -9.53 41.71
C ASN A 356 23.71 -10.19 42.11
N SER A 357 22.88 -10.47 41.09
CA SER A 357 22.46 -11.85 40.80
C SER A 357 21.89 -11.93 39.38
N PRO A 358 22.50 -12.70 38.46
CA PRO A 358 21.82 -13.05 37.22
C PRO A 358 20.76 -14.10 37.55
N GLN A 359 19.50 -13.67 37.70
CA GLN A 359 18.36 -14.59 37.63
C GLN A 359 18.27 -15.10 36.18
N GLN A 360 18.99 -16.20 35.91
CA GLN A 360 18.74 -17.07 34.78
C GLN A 360 17.31 -17.60 34.92
N ALA A 361 16.39 -17.10 34.10
CA ALA A 361 15.14 -17.81 33.88
C ALA A 361 15.50 -19.13 33.20
N THR A 362 15.39 -20.23 33.93
CA THR A 362 15.53 -21.56 33.37
C THR A 362 14.52 -21.71 32.23
N PRO A 363 14.90 -22.32 31.09
CA PRO A 363 13.94 -22.61 30.04
C PRO A 363 12.79 -23.45 30.61
N PRO A 364 11.54 -23.18 30.20
CA PRO A 364 10.39 -23.89 30.73
C PRO A 364 10.55 -25.39 30.50
N THR A 365 10.26 -26.20 31.53
CA THR A 365 10.29 -27.66 31.39
C THR A 365 9.26 -28.11 30.36
N GLU A 366 9.46 -29.28 29.77
CA GLU A 366 8.53 -29.86 28.79
C GLU A 366 7.08 -29.91 29.34
N GLN A 367 6.93 -30.27 30.62
CA GLN A 367 5.65 -30.24 31.32
C GLN A 367 5.02 -28.83 31.40
N GLN A 368 5.83 -27.79 31.60
CA GLN A 368 5.33 -26.41 31.58
C GLN A 368 4.90 -25.98 30.19
N VAL A 369 5.62 -26.40 29.14
CA VAL A 369 5.23 -26.15 27.74
C VAL A 369 3.90 -26.82 27.45
N GLU A 370 3.73 -28.09 27.79
CA GLU A 370 2.48 -28.83 27.58
C GLU A 370 1.30 -28.18 28.30
N GLN A 371 1.47 -27.77 29.56
CA GLN A 371 0.41 -27.12 30.34
C GLN A 371 0.03 -25.75 29.77
N ASN A 372 1.01 -24.96 29.31
CA ASN A 372 0.75 -23.68 28.67
C ASN A 372 0.04 -23.84 27.33
N SER A 373 0.41 -24.85 26.53
CA SER A 373 -0.26 -25.19 25.28
C SER A 373 -1.69 -25.68 25.52
N ALA A 374 -1.92 -26.56 26.49
CA ALA A 374 -3.25 -27.08 26.82
C ALA A 374 -4.21 -25.95 27.24
N ARG A 375 -3.75 -25.00 28.07
CA ARG A 375 -4.53 -23.81 28.46
C ARG A 375 -4.85 -22.90 27.27
N ARG A 376 -3.89 -22.73 26.34
CA ARG A 376 -4.09 -21.94 25.11
C ARG A 376 -5.11 -22.59 24.20
N LEU A 377 -5.05 -23.91 24.02
CA LEU A 377 -6.05 -24.66 23.26
C LEU A 377 -7.42 -24.53 23.91
N LEU A 378 -7.51 -24.67 25.23
CA LEU A 378 -8.78 -24.55 25.96
C LEU A 378 -9.40 -23.15 25.83
N SER A 379 -8.62 -22.08 25.96
CA SER A 379 -9.13 -20.72 25.74
C SER A 379 -9.57 -20.48 24.30
N SER A 380 -8.94 -21.13 23.32
CA SER A 380 -9.39 -21.06 21.93
C SER A 380 -10.74 -21.75 21.70
N LEU A 381 -11.02 -22.84 22.43
CA LEU A 381 -12.28 -23.57 22.32
C LEU A 381 -13.49 -22.75 22.80
N GLN A 382 -13.28 -21.69 23.59
CA GLN A 382 -14.35 -20.77 24.00
C GLN A 382 -15.08 -20.19 22.79
N SER A 383 -14.34 -19.78 21.76
CA SER A 383 -14.92 -19.24 20.52
C SER A 383 -15.61 -20.29 19.64
N THR A 384 -15.33 -21.57 19.86
CA THR A 384 -15.87 -22.68 19.05
C THR A 384 -16.94 -23.49 19.78
N LEU A 385 -17.32 -23.10 21.02
CA LEU A 385 -18.37 -23.76 21.81
C LEU A 385 -19.67 -24.02 21.02
N PRO A 386 -20.21 -23.09 20.22
CA PRO A 386 -21.41 -23.36 19.42
C PRO A 386 -21.22 -24.53 18.44
N ASN A 387 -20.03 -24.66 17.85
CA ASN A 387 -19.71 -25.78 16.96
C ASN A 387 -19.53 -27.08 17.74
N ILE A 388 -19.00 -27.03 18.97
CA ILE A 388 -18.89 -28.20 19.84
C ILE A 388 -20.30 -28.70 20.21
N ASP A 389 -21.23 -27.81 20.53
CA ASP A 389 -22.62 -28.20 20.81
C ASP A 389 -23.29 -28.88 19.61
N LEU A 390 -23.05 -28.34 18.42
CA LEU A 390 -23.69 -28.83 17.20
C LEU A 390 -23.09 -30.16 16.72
N TYR A 391 -21.78 -30.32 16.78
CA TYR A 391 -21.08 -31.45 16.13
C TYR A 391 -20.49 -32.47 17.12
N LEU A 392 -20.24 -32.10 18.38
CA LEU A 392 -19.71 -32.97 19.44
C LEU A 392 -20.42 -32.71 20.81
N PRO A 393 -21.77 -32.80 20.88
CA PRO A 393 -22.53 -32.39 22.08
C PRO A 393 -22.10 -33.12 23.36
N ALA A 394 -21.71 -34.39 23.24
CA ALA A 394 -21.23 -35.20 24.37
C ALA A 394 -19.96 -34.65 25.05
N ARG A 395 -19.16 -33.83 24.33
CA ARG A 395 -17.92 -33.23 24.83
C ARG A 395 -18.14 -31.83 25.41
N ALA A 396 -19.24 -31.16 25.06
CA ALA A 396 -19.45 -29.74 25.34
C ALA A 396 -19.50 -29.44 26.85
N THR A 397 -20.12 -30.32 27.65
CA THR A 397 -20.20 -30.19 29.11
C THR A 397 -18.81 -30.22 29.76
N ALA A 398 -17.93 -31.12 29.32
CA ALA A 398 -16.57 -31.23 29.84
C ALA A 398 -15.75 -29.97 29.54
N VAL A 399 -15.86 -29.42 28.32
CA VAL A 399 -15.16 -28.19 27.92
C VAL A 399 -15.62 -26.99 28.75
N ARG A 400 -16.93 -26.82 28.94
CA ARG A 400 -17.50 -25.74 29.77
C ARG A 400 -17.06 -25.84 31.22
N GLN A 401 -17.11 -27.04 31.80
CA GLN A 401 -16.64 -27.28 33.17
C GLN A 401 -15.16 -26.88 33.30
N LYS A 402 -14.34 -27.24 32.31
CA LYS A 402 -12.92 -26.91 32.30
C LYS A 402 -12.62 -25.41 32.14
N LEU A 403 -13.39 -24.71 31.30
CA LEU A 403 -13.29 -23.24 31.16
C LEU A 403 -13.67 -22.52 32.46
N ALA A 404 -14.72 -23.00 33.15
CA ALA A 404 -15.16 -22.47 34.44
C ALA A 404 -14.13 -22.70 35.55
N GLU A 405 -13.51 -23.88 35.60
CA GLU A 405 -12.39 -24.19 36.51
C GLU A 405 -11.19 -23.23 36.36
N LEU A 406 -11.02 -22.60 35.18
CA LEU A 406 -9.91 -21.70 34.88
C LEU A 406 -10.28 -20.21 34.86
N GLY A 407 -11.53 -19.84 35.12
CA GLY A 407 -11.97 -18.44 35.27
C GLY A 407 -11.99 -17.60 33.98
N ILE A 408 -12.10 -18.23 32.80
CA ILE A 408 -12.15 -17.54 31.50
C ILE A 408 -13.62 -17.10 31.22
N THR A 409 -13.92 -15.78 31.19
CA THR A 409 -15.30 -15.24 31.03
C THR A 409 -15.47 -14.30 29.81
N ASP A 410 -16.70 -14.21 29.27
CA ASP A 410 -17.03 -13.73 27.90
C ASP A 410 -17.11 -12.19 27.65
N ASN A 411 -17.37 -11.35 28.65
CA ASN A 411 -17.97 -10.02 28.38
C ASN A 411 -17.01 -8.87 28.02
N ALA A 412 -15.77 -8.85 28.54
CA ALA A 412 -14.87 -7.70 28.37
C ALA A 412 -14.25 -7.60 26.96
N ARG A 413 -14.16 -8.72 26.24
CA ARG A 413 -13.45 -8.82 24.95
C ARG A 413 -14.30 -8.37 23.75
N ASN A 414 -15.62 -8.52 23.82
CA ASN A 414 -16.55 -8.20 22.73
C ASN A 414 -16.69 -6.68 22.52
N ASN A 415 -16.72 -5.90 23.60
CA ASN A 415 -16.89 -4.44 23.52
C ASN A 415 -15.67 -3.75 22.90
N LEU A 416 -14.45 -4.22 23.19
CA LEU A 416 -13.21 -3.67 22.63
C LEU A 416 -13.05 -3.98 21.13
N ALA A 417 -13.53 -5.14 20.68
CA ALA A 417 -13.44 -5.55 19.27
C ALA A 417 -14.32 -4.67 18.35
N GLN A 418 -15.49 -4.23 18.83
CA GLN A 418 -16.39 -3.36 18.06
C GLN A 418 -15.81 -1.96 17.85
N THR A 419 -15.25 -1.34 18.90
CA THR A 419 -14.59 -0.02 18.79
C THR A 419 -13.40 -0.05 17.83
N MET A 420 -12.62 -1.13 17.87
CA MET A 420 -11.46 -1.28 16.99
C MET A 420 -11.83 -1.52 15.52
N ASN A 421 -13.02 -2.05 15.23
CA ASN A 421 -13.47 -2.30 13.87
C ASN A 421 -13.95 -1.01 13.17
N ALA A 422 -14.58 -0.09 13.91
CA ALA A 422 -15.00 1.22 13.36
C ALA A 422 -13.80 2.11 12.97
N LEU A 423 -12.72 2.08 13.76
CA LEU A 423 -11.48 2.81 13.50
C LEU A 423 -10.69 2.31 12.28
N GLN A 424 -10.99 1.10 11.80
CA GLN A 424 -10.27 0.46 10.69
C GLN A 424 -11.03 0.52 9.37
N GLN A 425 -12.18 1.20 9.31
CA GLN A 425 -12.95 1.32 8.08
C GLN A 425 -12.42 2.48 7.21
N PRO A 426 -11.95 2.22 5.98
CA PRO A 426 -11.37 3.25 5.12
C PRO A 426 -12.38 4.30 4.64
N ASN A 427 -13.70 4.02 4.68
CA ASN A 427 -14.77 4.90 4.21
C ASN A 427 -15.87 5.13 5.27
N ALA A 428 -15.50 5.24 6.55
CA ALA A 428 -16.47 5.61 7.57
C ALA A 428 -17.04 7.02 7.28
N ASN A 429 -18.37 7.12 7.18
CA ASN A 429 -19.06 8.41 7.04
C ASN A 429 -19.10 9.15 8.39
N ALA A 430 -19.50 10.42 8.37
CA ALA A 430 -19.53 11.23 9.59
C ALA A 430 -20.36 10.59 10.72
N GLU A 431 -21.44 9.88 10.39
CA GLU A 431 -22.38 9.31 11.36
C GLU A 431 -21.85 8.04 12.03
N THR A 432 -21.16 7.15 11.29
CA THR A 432 -20.55 5.95 11.89
C THR A 432 -19.42 6.33 12.84
N LEU A 433 -18.63 7.35 12.49
CA LEU A 433 -17.59 7.88 13.37
C LEU A 433 -18.17 8.53 14.62
N PHE A 434 -19.30 9.25 14.49
CA PHE A 434 -20.02 9.82 15.62
C PHE A 434 -20.54 8.75 16.59
N GLN A 435 -21.14 7.67 16.07
CA GLN A 435 -21.62 6.56 16.90
C GLN A 435 -20.46 5.82 17.59
N ALA A 436 -19.36 5.59 16.88
CA ALA A 436 -18.16 4.99 17.47
C ALA A 436 -17.57 5.87 18.60
N ALA A 437 -17.62 7.20 18.45
CA ALA A 437 -17.18 8.13 19.49
C ALA A 437 -18.00 7.99 20.77
N SER A 438 -19.32 7.78 20.66
CA SER A 438 -20.21 7.65 21.82
C SER A 438 -19.97 6.39 22.66
N ALA A 439 -19.44 5.32 22.04
CA ALA A 439 -19.13 4.06 22.69
C ALA A 439 -17.65 3.93 23.12
N ALA A 440 -16.82 4.93 22.84
CA ALA A 440 -15.39 4.89 23.09
C ALA A 440 -15.01 5.36 24.51
N PRO A 441 -13.88 4.88 25.06
CA PRO A 441 -13.32 5.45 26.29
C PRO A 441 -13.05 6.96 26.16
N PRO A 442 -13.11 7.73 27.27
CA PRO A 442 -12.99 9.20 27.24
C PRO A 442 -11.73 9.73 26.54
N GLN A 443 -10.63 8.98 26.64
CA GLN A 443 -9.35 9.31 26.01
C GLN A 443 -9.39 9.28 24.46
N LEU A 444 -10.27 8.47 23.87
CA LEU A 444 -10.42 8.32 22.42
C LEU A 444 -11.59 9.12 21.85
N GLN A 445 -12.57 9.44 22.69
CA GLN A 445 -13.81 10.11 22.31
C GLN A 445 -13.58 11.48 21.64
N SER A 446 -12.72 12.33 22.23
CA SER A 446 -12.43 13.67 21.66
C SER A 446 -11.82 13.60 20.26
N ARG A 447 -10.94 12.62 20.00
CA ARG A 447 -10.30 12.45 18.69
C ARG A 447 -11.30 11.95 17.65
N LEU A 448 -12.17 11.03 18.03
CA LEU A 448 -13.21 10.48 17.16
C LEU A 448 -14.24 11.53 16.76
N TYR A 449 -14.66 12.40 17.69
CA TYR A 449 -15.56 13.52 17.34
C TYR A 449 -14.90 14.54 16.40
N GLN A 450 -13.60 14.79 16.54
CA GLN A 450 -12.87 15.68 15.62
C GLN A 450 -12.80 15.11 14.21
N GLN A 451 -12.63 13.79 14.09
CA GLN A 451 -12.67 13.09 12.81
C GLN A 451 -14.08 13.13 12.20
N ALA A 452 -15.12 12.89 12.99
CA ALA A 452 -16.51 12.96 12.54
C ALA A 452 -16.88 14.36 12.01
N ALA A 453 -16.51 15.43 12.73
CA ALA A 453 -16.74 16.80 12.28
C ALA A 453 -15.98 17.15 10.98
N SER A 454 -14.73 16.69 10.85
CA SER A 454 -13.95 16.87 9.61
C SER A 454 -14.59 16.16 8.44
N LYS A 455 -15.09 14.94 8.67
CA LYS A 455 -15.75 14.14 7.64
C LYS A 455 -17.07 14.75 7.18
N ALA A 456 -17.88 15.24 8.13
CA ALA A 456 -19.11 15.99 7.81
C ALA A 456 -18.81 17.22 6.95
N LEU A 457 -17.71 17.93 7.25
CA LEU A 457 -17.28 19.06 6.45
C LEU A 457 -16.93 18.59 5.03
N GLU A 458 -16.07 17.58 4.88
CA GLU A 458 -15.67 16.96 3.60
C GLU A 458 -16.86 16.53 2.74
N GLU A 459 -17.86 15.90 3.34
CA GLU A 459 -19.13 15.49 2.71
C GLU A 459 -20.02 16.68 2.28
N GLY A 460 -19.61 17.92 2.58
CA GLY A 460 -20.34 19.15 2.23
C GLY A 460 -21.44 19.52 3.23
N ASN A 461 -21.54 18.80 4.34
CA ASN A 461 -22.52 19.02 5.40
C ASN A 461 -21.95 19.96 6.48
N THR A 462 -21.85 21.25 6.14
CA THR A 462 -21.28 22.28 7.02
C THR A 462 -22.06 22.44 8.33
N ASP A 463 -23.38 22.27 8.28
CA ASP A 463 -24.25 22.35 9.47
C ASP A 463 -23.98 21.19 10.44
N ARG A 464 -23.85 19.96 9.94
CA ARG A 464 -23.50 18.80 10.79
C ARG A 464 -22.09 18.93 11.35
N ALA A 465 -21.13 19.42 10.58
CA ALA A 465 -19.78 19.70 11.07
C ALA A 465 -19.80 20.73 12.21
N ARG A 466 -20.58 21.81 12.05
CA ARG A 466 -20.78 22.86 13.06
C ARG A 466 -21.38 22.30 14.34
N GLN A 467 -22.39 21.44 14.21
CA GLN A 467 -23.05 20.79 15.34
C GLN A 467 -22.07 19.90 16.12
N ILE A 468 -21.39 18.96 15.45
CA ILE A 468 -20.43 18.04 16.11
C ILE A 468 -19.32 18.85 16.80
N ALA A 469 -18.84 19.92 16.16
CA ALA A 469 -17.82 20.78 16.73
C ALA A 469 -18.29 21.50 18.00
N THR A 470 -19.53 22.01 18.00
CA THR A 470 -20.10 22.75 19.13
C THR A 470 -20.38 21.84 20.32
N ASP A 471 -20.94 20.66 20.06
CA ASP A 471 -21.48 19.79 21.10
C ASP A 471 -20.39 18.91 21.74
N HIS A 472 -19.31 18.59 21.01
CA HIS A 472 -18.38 17.54 21.42
C HIS A 472 -16.89 17.89 21.37
N LEU A 473 -16.50 19.03 20.78
CA LEU A 473 -15.10 19.45 20.76
C LEU A 473 -14.80 20.46 21.87
N GLN A 474 -13.57 20.36 22.39
CA GLN A 474 -13.04 21.36 23.31
C GLN A 474 -12.80 22.69 22.59
N ALA A 475 -12.76 23.79 23.35
CA ALA A 475 -12.75 25.16 22.82
C ALA A 475 -11.73 25.38 21.68
N THR A 476 -10.48 24.95 21.86
CA THR A 476 -9.42 25.09 20.84
C THR A 476 -9.74 24.33 19.55
N ALA A 477 -10.13 23.06 19.65
CA ALA A 477 -10.46 22.23 18.49
C ALA A 477 -11.74 22.69 17.78
N ARG A 478 -12.72 23.18 18.55
CA ARG A 478 -13.95 23.79 18.03
C ARG A 478 -13.64 25.03 17.21
N ASP A 479 -12.83 25.94 17.74
CA ASP A 479 -12.54 27.22 17.07
C ASP A 479 -11.79 26.99 15.75
N THR A 480 -10.82 26.07 15.73
CA THR A 480 -10.16 25.64 14.47
C THR A 480 -11.16 25.02 13.48
N MET A 481 -12.10 24.20 13.94
CA MET A 481 -13.12 23.62 13.06
C MET A 481 -14.08 24.68 12.52
N MET A 482 -14.50 25.64 13.34
CA MET A 482 -15.36 26.76 12.93
C MET A 482 -14.71 27.62 11.86
N GLN A 483 -13.40 27.88 11.99
CA GLN A 483 -12.64 28.59 10.97
C GLN A 483 -12.67 27.83 9.63
N ARG A 484 -12.46 26.50 9.64
CA ARG A 484 -12.54 25.67 8.42
C ARG A 484 -13.94 25.67 7.81
N ILE A 485 -14.99 25.63 8.62
CA ILE A 485 -16.38 25.73 8.17
C ILE A 485 -16.62 27.07 7.48
N SER A 486 -16.26 28.18 8.14
CA SER A 486 -16.44 29.53 7.59
C SER A 486 -15.71 29.71 6.26
N PHE A 487 -14.50 29.15 6.16
CA PHE A 487 -13.70 29.21 4.94
C PHE A 487 -14.37 28.44 3.78
N ARG A 488 -14.87 27.22 4.04
CA ARG A 488 -15.59 26.43 3.02
C ARG A 488 -16.89 27.10 2.56
N GLU A 489 -17.56 27.84 3.44
CA GLU A 489 -18.74 28.61 3.08
C GLU A 489 -18.39 29.82 2.19
N LEU A 490 -17.21 30.42 2.38
CA LEU A 490 -16.71 31.51 1.55
C LEU A 490 -16.32 31.05 0.14
N THR A 491 -15.69 29.88 -0.02
CA THR A 491 -15.22 29.40 -1.33
C THR A 491 -16.33 28.84 -2.24
N LYS A 492 -17.48 28.44 -1.69
CA LYS A 492 -18.59 27.81 -2.44
C LYS A 492 -19.29 28.72 -3.48
N LYS A 493 -19.07 30.04 -3.45
CA LYS A 493 -19.54 30.97 -4.51
C LYS A 493 -18.48 32.04 -4.73
N ALA A 494 -17.43 31.75 -5.49
CA ALA A 494 -16.33 32.69 -5.73
C ALA A 494 -16.59 33.56 -6.98
N ASP A 495 -17.42 34.59 -6.84
CA ASP A 495 -17.47 35.70 -7.80
C ASP A 495 -16.31 36.67 -7.54
N GLY A 496 -15.91 37.47 -8.55
CA GLY A 496 -14.69 38.30 -8.51
C GLY A 496 -14.53 39.24 -7.29
N VAL A 497 -15.63 39.65 -6.65
CA VAL A 497 -15.62 40.47 -5.41
C VAL A 497 -15.12 39.68 -4.19
N ARG A 498 -15.37 38.37 -4.13
CA ARG A 498 -14.99 37.50 -3.00
C ARG A 498 -13.54 37.03 -3.06
N LEU A 499 -12.93 37.04 -4.25
CA LEU A 499 -11.49 36.80 -4.40
C LEU A 499 -10.67 37.88 -3.67
N GLU A 500 -11.16 39.11 -3.60
CA GLU A 500 -10.47 40.19 -2.90
C GLU A 500 -10.55 40.04 -1.37
N GLU A 501 -11.69 39.60 -0.83
CA GLU A 501 -11.80 39.24 0.61
C GLU A 501 -10.89 38.05 0.97
N ILE A 502 -10.78 37.09 0.06
CA ILE A 502 -9.85 35.97 0.20
C ILE A 502 -8.39 36.46 0.23
N ARG A 503 -8.00 37.39 -0.66
CA ARG A 503 -6.67 38.03 -0.64
C ARG A 503 -6.40 38.83 0.63
N GLN A 504 -7.39 39.56 1.15
CA GLN A 504 -7.26 40.26 2.43
C GLN A 504 -7.03 39.28 3.59
N ASN A 505 -7.70 38.12 3.57
CA ASN A 505 -7.50 37.07 4.56
C ASN A 505 -6.13 36.38 4.40
N LEU A 506 -5.64 36.21 3.17
CA LEU A 506 -4.27 35.73 2.91
C LEU A 506 -3.22 36.68 3.49
N GLY A 507 -3.44 37.99 3.41
CA GLY A 507 -2.57 39.01 4.01
C GLY A 507 -2.43 38.92 5.53
N ARG A 508 -3.40 38.28 6.21
CA ARG A 508 -3.38 38.04 7.66
C ARG A 508 -2.60 36.79 8.07
N LEU A 509 -2.32 35.89 7.13
CA LEU A 509 -1.53 34.69 7.41
C LEU A 509 -0.05 35.06 7.55
N THR A 510 0.59 34.58 8.62
CA THR A 510 2.01 34.81 8.88
C THR A 510 2.92 33.79 8.20
N SER A 511 2.41 32.59 7.89
CA SER A 511 3.15 31.51 7.25
C SER A 511 2.94 31.50 5.75
N GLU A 512 4.02 31.45 4.97
CA GLU A 512 3.97 31.27 3.51
C GLU A 512 3.38 29.92 3.14
N SER A 513 3.68 28.86 3.89
CA SER A 513 3.12 27.52 3.61
C SER A 513 1.61 27.47 3.82
N ASP A 514 1.09 28.22 4.80
CA ASP A 514 -0.36 28.34 5.01
C ASP A 514 -1.00 29.11 3.85
N LYS A 515 -0.35 30.17 3.36
CA LYS A 515 -0.79 30.92 2.17
C LYS A 515 -0.83 30.03 0.93
N VAL A 516 0.24 29.28 0.66
CA VAL A 516 0.34 28.35 -0.48
C VAL A 516 -0.77 27.31 -0.40
N SER A 517 -0.96 26.70 0.77
CA SER A 517 -1.99 25.68 0.98
C SER A 517 -3.39 26.24 0.70
N LEU A 518 -3.67 27.46 1.15
CA LEU A 518 -4.94 28.12 0.91
C LEU A 518 -5.15 28.46 -0.57
N LEU A 519 -4.13 29.04 -1.22
CA LEU A 519 -4.18 29.41 -2.64
C LEU A 519 -4.44 28.20 -3.54
N ILE A 520 -3.78 27.06 -3.28
CA ILE A 520 -4.03 25.81 -4.01
C ILE A 520 -5.47 25.33 -3.79
N GLN A 521 -5.97 25.35 -2.55
CA GLN A 521 -7.34 24.96 -2.25
C GLN A 521 -8.37 25.84 -3.01
N ILE A 522 -8.14 27.15 -3.05
CA ILE A 522 -8.99 28.09 -3.80
C ILE A 522 -8.92 27.79 -5.30
N ALA A 523 -7.74 27.53 -5.83
CA ALA A 523 -7.56 27.18 -7.24
C ALA A 523 -8.30 25.87 -7.61
N ASP A 524 -8.31 24.87 -6.72
CA ASP A 524 -9.07 23.63 -6.92
C ASP A 524 -10.59 23.87 -6.90
N ASP A 525 -11.09 24.69 -5.98
CA ASP A 525 -12.51 25.07 -5.92
C ASP A 525 -12.94 25.83 -7.19
N LEU A 526 -12.07 26.67 -7.75
CA LEU A 526 -12.32 27.46 -8.96
C LEU A 526 -12.22 26.64 -10.26
N LYS A 527 -11.68 25.42 -10.22
CA LYS A 527 -11.34 24.61 -11.42
C LYS A 527 -12.51 24.41 -12.37
N LYS A 528 -13.73 24.21 -11.85
CA LYS A 528 -14.92 23.95 -12.67
C LYS A 528 -15.64 25.23 -13.09
N ASP A 529 -15.73 26.20 -12.18
CA ASP A 529 -16.62 27.34 -12.34
C ASP A 529 -15.92 28.57 -12.95
N ASN A 530 -14.60 28.72 -12.75
CA ASN A 530 -13.84 29.88 -13.23
C ASN A 530 -12.35 29.55 -13.49
N PRO A 531 -12.02 28.95 -14.66
CA PRO A 531 -10.64 28.54 -14.98
C PRO A 531 -9.67 29.72 -15.14
N LYS A 532 -10.17 30.92 -15.48
CA LYS A 532 -9.34 32.13 -15.56
C LYS A 532 -8.91 32.59 -14.16
N ALA A 533 -9.84 32.62 -13.21
CA ALA A 533 -9.53 32.92 -11.81
C ALA A 533 -8.63 31.85 -11.19
N GLN A 534 -8.85 30.57 -11.51
CA GLN A 534 -7.95 29.49 -11.10
C GLN A 534 -6.50 29.78 -11.50
N ARG A 535 -6.26 30.13 -12.78
CA ARG A 535 -4.90 30.47 -13.27
C ARG A 535 -4.29 31.66 -12.52
N GLN A 536 -5.08 32.69 -12.24
CA GLN A 536 -4.60 33.86 -11.49
C GLN A 536 -4.19 33.50 -10.06
N VAL A 537 -5.00 32.70 -9.36
CA VAL A 537 -4.71 32.25 -7.99
C VAL A 537 -3.47 31.35 -7.95
N LEU A 538 -3.28 30.48 -8.94
CA LEU A 538 -2.06 29.67 -9.05
C LEU A 538 -0.82 30.51 -9.32
N GLU A 539 -0.94 31.59 -10.10
CA GLU A 539 0.16 32.53 -10.33
C GLU A 539 0.53 33.29 -9.05
N GLU A 540 -0.47 33.66 -8.23
CA GLU A 540 -0.22 34.20 -6.87
C GLU A 540 0.52 33.18 -6.00
N ALA A 541 0.13 31.89 -6.04
CA ALA A 541 0.83 30.82 -5.32
C ALA A 541 2.29 30.68 -5.78
N ARG A 542 2.53 30.77 -7.10
CA ARG A 542 3.87 30.75 -7.69
C ARG A 542 4.74 31.90 -7.20
N GLN A 543 4.17 33.10 -7.07
CA GLN A 543 4.89 34.27 -6.56
C GLN A 543 5.31 34.10 -5.10
N VAL A 544 4.48 33.46 -4.27
CA VAL A 544 4.83 33.18 -2.86
C VAL A 544 6.05 32.27 -2.77
N ILE A 545 6.14 31.24 -3.61
CA ILE A 545 7.26 30.28 -3.61
C ILE A 545 8.45 30.70 -4.49
N ASN A 546 8.44 31.91 -5.07
CA ASN A 546 9.43 32.38 -6.04
C ASN A 546 10.74 32.83 -5.34
N HIS A 547 11.31 31.93 -4.56
CA HIS A 547 12.57 32.10 -3.88
C HIS A 547 13.28 30.75 -3.77
N ARG A 548 14.57 30.80 -3.46
CA ARG A 548 15.36 29.59 -3.18
C ARG A 548 14.78 28.88 -1.94
N ALA A 549 14.65 27.56 -1.99
CA ALA A 549 14.18 26.79 -0.86
C ALA A 549 15.31 26.65 0.17
N THR A 550 15.07 27.07 1.41
CA THR A 550 15.99 26.97 2.55
C THR A 550 15.58 25.88 3.54
N SER A 551 14.45 25.22 3.30
CA SER A 551 13.97 24.10 4.11
C SER A 551 13.24 23.07 3.24
N TYR A 552 13.10 21.85 3.76
CA TYR A 552 12.32 20.80 3.09
C TYR A 552 10.85 21.18 2.93
N ASP A 553 10.28 21.95 3.86
CA ASP A 553 8.86 22.34 3.78
C ASP A 553 8.63 23.28 2.58
N GLN A 554 9.59 24.15 2.28
CA GLN A 554 9.55 25.00 1.07
C GLN A 554 9.72 24.21 -0.24
N PHE A 555 10.52 23.14 -0.25
CA PHE A 555 10.55 22.22 -1.40
C PHE A 555 9.19 21.55 -1.62
N GLU A 556 8.53 21.12 -0.54
CA GLU A 556 7.18 20.56 -0.63
C GLU A 556 6.16 21.60 -1.11
N ASP A 557 6.26 22.86 -0.69
CA ASP A 557 5.43 23.96 -1.20
C ASP A 557 5.62 24.14 -2.72
N GLN A 558 6.87 24.14 -3.19
CA GLN A 558 7.18 24.22 -4.63
C GLN A 558 6.59 23.07 -5.42
N LEU A 559 6.73 21.84 -4.93
CA LEU A 559 6.16 20.64 -5.54
C LEU A 559 4.62 20.71 -5.60
N ARG A 560 3.97 21.16 -4.52
CA ARG A 560 2.51 21.31 -4.48
C ARG A 560 1.99 22.32 -5.50
N VAL A 561 2.68 23.46 -5.66
CA VAL A 561 2.30 24.45 -6.68
C VAL A 561 2.55 23.93 -8.09
N ALA A 562 3.71 23.28 -8.35
CA ALA A 562 3.98 22.64 -9.63
C ALA A 562 2.90 21.60 -9.98
N ARG A 563 2.48 20.80 -9.01
CA ARG A 563 1.39 19.83 -9.18
C ARG A 563 0.07 20.50 -9.54
N ALA A 564 -0.26 21.61 -8.90
CA ALA A 564 -1.49 22.34 -9.19
C ALA A 564 -1.49 22.90 -10.62
N PHE A 565 -0.32 23.33 -11.11
CA PHE A 565 -0.15 23.73 -12.51
C PHE A 565 -0.19 22.57 -13.51
N SER A 566 0.06 21.32 -13.10
CA SER A 566 0.25 20.20 -14.04
C SER A 566 -0.94 19.89 -14.94
N THR A 567 -2.15 20.34 -14.58
CA THR A 567 -3.37 20.16 -15.39
C THR A 567 -3.90 21.47 -15.98
N VAL A 568 -3.21 22.58 -15.71
CA VAL A 568 -3.63 23.95 -16.04
C VAL A 568 -2.64 24.59 -17.02
N ASP A 569 -1.35 24.49 -16.74
CA ASP A 569 -0.22 24.97 -17.52
C ASP A 569 1.02 24.11 -17.21
N GLU A 570 1.29 23.16 -18.09
CA GLU A 570 2.37 22.19 -17.92
C GLU A 570 3.76 22.86 -17.99
N ALA A 571 3.92 23.89 -18.83
CA ALA A 571 5.17 24.64 -18.96
C ALA A 571 5.54 25.31 -17.63
N ARG A 572 4.56 25.92 -16.94
CA ARG A 572 4.77 26.49 -15.60
C ARG A 572 5.14 25.44 -14.56
N SER A 573 4.61 24.23 -14.69
CA SER A 573 4.98 23.13 -13.80
C SER A 573 6.46 22.78 -13.95
N PHE A 574 6.96 22.67 -15.18
CA PHE A 574 8.38 22.42 -15.46
C PHE A 574 9.29 23.57 -14.97
N GLU A 575 8.90 24.83 -15.21
CA GLU A 575 9.65 26.00 -14.74
C GLU A 575 9.81 26.04 -13.21
N ILE A 576 8.82 25.57 -12.46
CA ILE A 576 8.90 25.49 -10.98
C ILE A 576 9.83 24.35 -10.54
N LEU A 577 9.80 23.21 -11.23
CA LEU A 577 10.59 22.04 -10.86
C LEU A 577 12.09 22.21 -11.17
N GLU A 578 12.45 22.85 -12.28
CA GLU A 578 13.82 22.92 -12.77
C GLU A 578 14.82 23.56 -11.75
N PRO A 579 14.54 24.72 -11.13
CA PRO A 579 15.44 25.29 -10.11
C PRO A 579 15.57 24.40 -8.87
N GLY A 580 14.52 23.63 -8.54
CA GLY A 580 14.51 22.70 -7.43
C GLY A 580 15.50 21.56 -7.61
N ILE A 581 15.60 21.00 -8.83
CA ILE A 581 16.57 19.95 -9.16
C ILE A 581 18.01 20.47 -9.01
N SER A 582 18.29 21.69 -9.46
CA SER A 582 19.60 22.33 -9.27
C SER A 582 19.95 22.48 -7.79
N GLN A 583 19.00 22.91 -6.95
CA GLN A 583 19.23 23.03 -5.50
C GLN A 583 19.41 21.66 -4.83
N LEU A 584 18.66 20.63 -5.27
CA LEU A 584 18.85 19.27 -4.78
C LEU A 584 20.23 18.72 -5.12
N ASN A 585 20.78 19.03 -6.31
CA ASN A 585 22.15 18.66 -6.66
C ASN A 585 23.16 19.29 -5.69
N GLU A 586 23.03 20.58 -5.37
CA GLU A 586 23.90 21.24 -4.39
C GLU A 586 23.80 20.59 -3.00
N LEU A 587 22.59 20.27 -2.54
CA LEU A 587 22.37 19.58 -1.26
C LEU A 587 22.95 18.17 -1.25
N LEU A 588 22.84 17.45 -2.37
CA LEU A 588 23.42 16.11 -2.54
C LEU A 588 24.94 16.14 -2.50
N SER A 589 25.58 17.10 -3.18
CA SER A 589 27.03 17.30 -3.12
C SER A 589 27.50 17.62 -1.69
N ALA A 590 26.76 18.45 -0.96
CA ALA A 590 27.05 18.73 0.45
C ALA A 590 26.85 17.49 1.33
N ALA A 591 25.76 16.74 1.12
CA ALA A 591 25.44 15.54 1.87
C ALA A 591 26.44 14.39 1.61
N ALA A 592 27.09 14.34 0.45
CA ALA A 592 28.14 13.37 0.16
C ALA A 592 29.35 13.51 1.10
N VAL A 593 29.60 14.71 1.64
CA VAL A 593 30.66 14.97 2.62
C VAL A 593 30.21 14.64 4.05
N LEU A 594 28.91 14.80 4.33
CA LEU A 594 28.32 14.58 5.65
C LEU A 594 27.93 13.10 5.82
N SER A 595 28.78 12.32 6.48
CA SER A 595 28.61 10.87 6.65
C SER A 595 27.20 10.48 7.15
N GLY A 596 26.52 9.54 6.47
CA GLY A 596 25.23 8.97 6.91
C GLY A 596 24.28 8.61 5.77
N LEU A 597 24.29 9.38 4.67
CA LEU A 597 23.47 9.14 3.47
C LEU A 597 24.19 8.39 2.35
N PHE A 598 25.52 8.50 2.34
CA PHE A 598 26.39 7.93 1.34
C PHE A 598 27.24 6.80 1.93
N ARG A 599 27.48 5.77 1.12
CA ARG A 599 28.43 4.69 1.37
C ARG A 599 29.26 4.47 0.12
N GLU A 600 30.58 4.44 0.26
CA GLU A 600 31.51 4.23 -0.87
C GLU A 600 31.34 5.26 -2.01
N GLY A 601 30.88 6.47 -1.66
CA GLY A 601 30.59 7.55 -2.60
C GLY A 601 29.19 7.49 -3.22
N GLU A 602 28.36 6.51 -2.83
CA GLU A 602 27.03 6.29 -3.40
C GLU A 602 25.90 6.51 -2.41
N MET A 603 24.80 7.08 -2.88
CA MET A 603 23.61 7.27 -2.06
C MET A 603 22.91 5.92 -1.85
N THR A 604 22.62 5.54 -0.60
CA THR A 604 21.89 4.29 -0.35
C THR A 604 20.42 4.45 -0.71
N VAL A 605 19.91 3.64 -1.63
CA VAL A 605 18.50 3.67 -2.08
C VAL A 605 17.61 2.90 -1.09
N ASN A 606 17.48 3.39 0.15
CA ASN A 606 16.75 2.71 1.24
C ASN A 606 15.29 3.18 1.42
N GLN A 607 14.38 2.24 1.74
CA GLN A 607 12.93 2.46 1.99
C GLN A 607 12.58 3.33 3.22
N GLY A 608 13.57 3.80 3.98
CA GLY A 608 13.41 4.70 5.14
C GLY A 608 14.38 5.88 5.06
N GLY A 609 14.58 6.42 3.85
CA GLY A 609 15.57 7.44 3.52
C GLY A 609 15.43 8.73 4.33
N SER A 610 16.48 9.55 4.30
CA SER A 610 16.40 10.90 4.87
C SER A 610 15.35 11.75 4.15
N ARG A 611 15.00 12.89 4.75
CA ARG A 611 14.14 13.90 4.10
C ARG A 611 14.63 14.24 2.68
N LEU A 612 15.95 14.30 2.46
CA LEU A 612 16.52 14.53 1.12
C LEU A 612 16.16 13.45 0.11
N THR A 613 16.32 12.18 0.48
CA THR A 613 15.94 11.03 -0.37
C THR A 613 14.44 11.03 -0.65
N THR A 614 13.61 11.40 0.34
CA THR A 614 12.17 11.55 0.16
C THR A 614 11.84 12.67 -0.84
N THR A 615 12.46 13.85 -0.71
CA THR A 615 12.23 14.97 -1.61
C THR A 615 12.65 14.64 -3.05
N ILE A 616 13.77 13.95 -3.26
CA ILE A 616 14.17 13.46 -4.60
C ILE A 616 13.09 12.54 -5.20
N GLY A 617 12.57 11.61 -4.39
CA GLY A 617 11.47 10.74 -4.79
C GLY A 617 10.23 11.53 -5.20
N ARG A 618 9.90 12.63 -4.50
CA ARG A 618 8.79 13.52 -4.85
C ARG A 618 8.99 14.24 -6.18
N TYR A 619 10.18 14.78 -6.43
CA TYR A 619 10.50 15.36 -7.74
C TYR A 619 10.34 14.34 -8.86
N GLY A 620 10.81 13.11 -8.65
CA GLY A 620 10.57 12.00 -9.58
C GLY A 620 9.08 11.74 -9.82
N GLN A 621 8.24 11.78 -8.78
CA GLN A 621 6.79 11.60 -8.88
C GLN A 621 6.13 12.73 -9.68
N GLU A 622 6.52 13.99 -9.47
CA GLU A 622 5.97 15.12 -10.23
C GLU A 622 6.39 15.08 -11.70
N LEU A 623 7.65 14.74 -11.98
CA LEU A 623 8.10 14.49 -13.37
C LEU A 623 7.34 13.32 -14.00
N ALA A 624 7.03 12.26 -13.23
CA ALA A 624 6.26 11.13 -13.73
C ALA A 624 4.80 11.48 -14.09
N VAL A 625 4.26 12.53 -13.50
CA VAL A 625 2.92 13.04 -13.79
C VAL A 625 2.95 13.84 -15.08
N LEU A 626 3.94 14.72 -15.22
CA LEU A 626 4.16 15.50 -16.44
C LEU A 626 4.58 14.64 -17.63
N ALA A 627 5.23 13.49 -17.40
CA ALA A 627 5.62 12.57 -18.45
C ALA A 627 4.44 11.96 -19.21
N LYS A 628 3.20 12.10 -18.70
CA LYS A 628 1.99 11.67 -19.41
C LYS A 628 1.66 12.56 -20.59
N SER A 629 2.05 13.82 -20.54
CA SER A 629 1.83 14.80 -21.61
C SER A 629 3.12 15.13 -22.36
N ASP A 630 4.24 15.28 -21.64
CA ASP A 630 5.56 15.55 -22.20
C ASP A 630 6.63 14.63 -21.58
N PHE A 631 6.75 13.44 -22.17
CA PHE A 631 7.70 12.42 -21.73
C PHE A 631 9.16 12.86 -21.89
N GLU A 632 9.49 13.48 -23.03
CA GLU A 632 10.88 13.83 -23.37
C GLU A 632 11.42 14.92 -22.44
N HIS A 633 10.62 15.95 -22.15
CA HIS A 633 11.03 17.00 -21.22
C HIS A 633 11.17 16.44 -19.79
N SER A 634 10.25 15.57 -19.37
CA SER A 634 10.32 14.92 -18.06
C SER A 634 11.58 14.05 -17.92
N GLU A 635 11.92 13.26 -18.95
CA GLU A 635 13.16 12.48 -19.01
C GLU A 635 14.41 13.37 -19.00
N MET A 636 14.38 14.48 -19.74
CA MET A 636 15.47 15.45 -19.80
C MET A 636 15.74 16.07 -18.41
N LEU A 637 14.71 16.51 -17.70
CA LEU A 637 14.86 17.05 -16.34
C LEU A 637 15.31 15.98 -15.35
N ALA A 638 14.79 14.75 -15.42
CA ALA A 638 15.29 13.64 -14.62
C ALA A 638 16.79 13.36 -14.89
N GLY A 639 17.24 13.58 -16.14
CA GLY A 639 18.65 13.49 -16.54
C GLY A 639 19.57 14.54 -15.92
N ARG A 640 19.03 15.64 -15.38
CA ARG A 640 19.81 16.74 -14.77
C ARG A 640 20.26 16.48 -13.35
N PHE A 641 19.78 15.41 -12.71
CA PHE A 641 20.38 14.95 -11.46
C PHE A 641 21.83 14.53 -11.72
N GLN A 642 22.77 15.14 -10.99
CA GLN A 642 24.21 14.95 -11.21
C GLN A 642 24.69 13.56 -10.78
N LEU A 643 24.15 13.06 -9.66
CA LEU A 643 24.41 11.73 -9.16
C LEU A 643 23.55 10.69 -9.90
N VAL A 644 24.09 9.48 -10.05
CA VAL A 644 23.43 8.39 -10.80
C VAL A 644 22.17 7.91 -10.08
N GLU A 645 22.19 7.82 -8.75
CA GLU A 645 21.09 7.24 -7.97
C GLU A 645 19.83 8.11 -7.97
N PRO A 646 19.88 9.44 -7.69
CA PRO A 646 18.72 10.32 -7.83
C PRO A 646 18.15 10.35 -9.26
N ARG A 647 19.02 10.31 -10.28
CA ARG A 647 18.62 10.24 -11.69
C ARG A 647 17.85 8.94 -11.98
N ILE A 648 18.38 7.80 -11.56
CA ILE A 648 17.71 6.51 -11.69
C ILE A 648 16.38 6.51 -10.95
N MET A 649 16.31 7.05 -9.73
CA MET A 649 15.06 7.14 -8.95
C MET A 649 13.99 7.95 -9.69
N ALA A 650 14.36 9.11 -10.26
CA ALA A 650 13.43 9.95 -11.01
C ALA A 650 12.96 9.25 -12.31
N ARG A 651 13.87 8.63 -13.05
CA ARG A 651 13.54 7.87 -14.27
C ARG A 651 12.65 6.67 -13.99
N LEU A 652 12.91 5.92 -12.92
CA LEU A 652 12.06 4.80 -12.50
C LEU A 652 10.64 5.27 -12.15
N ALA A 653 10.49 6.43 -11.52
CA ALA A 653 9.16 6.99 -11.26
C ALA A 653 8.40 7.30 -12.58
N ILE A 654 9.09 7.91 -13.55
CA ILE A 654 8.54 8.17 -14.89
C ILE A 654 8.12 6.87 -15.58
N ILE A 655 8.99 5.86 -15.60
CA ILE A 655 8.72 4.54 -16.20
C ILE A 655 7.48 3.90 -15.55
N GLN A 656 7.41 3.89 -14.22
CA GLN A 656 6.31 3.27 -13.48
C GLN A 656 4.96 3.94 -13.79
N SER A 657 4.93 5.27 -13.78
CA SER A 657 3.74 6.04 -14.18
C SER A 657 3.33 5.73 -15.61
N ALA A 658 4.30 5.66 -16.52
CA ALA A 658 4.04 5.42 -17.93
C ALA A 658 3.53 4.00 -18.23
N LEU A 659 4.02 3.00 -17.48
CA LEU A 659 3.53 1.62 -17.58
C LEU A 659 2.21 1.39 -16.83
N GLY A 660 1.71 2.39 -16.08
CA GLY A 660 0.50 2.27 -15.27
C GLY A 660 0.68 1.44 -14.01
N VAL A 661 1.93 1.24 -13.57
CA VAL A 661 2.28 0.48 -12.37
C VAL A 661 2.26 1.44 -11.17
N ASN A 662 1.11 1.53 -10.50
CA ASN A 662 0.98 2.34 -9.29
C ASN A 662 1.51 1.57 -8.06
N ASN A 663 2.81 1.61 -7.82
CA ASN A 663 3.39 1.28 -6.50
C ASN A 663 3.32 2.46 -5.51
N PHE A 664 2.65 3.55 -5.89
CA PHE A 664 2.59 4.80 -5.14
C PHE A 664 1.29 4.91 -4.35
N SER A 665 1.33 4.49 -3.07
CA SER A 665 0.33 4.98 -2.11
C SER A 665 0.58 6.45 -1.84
N GLU A 666 -0.49 7.25 -1.86
CA GLU A 666 -0.51 8.67 -1.50
C GLU A 666 0.20 8.95 -0.17
N PRO A 667 0.72 10.19 0.02
CA PRO A 667 1.47 10.57 1.20
C PRO A 667 0.57 10.90 2.39
N THR A 668 -0.21 9.93 2.85
CA THR A 668 -0.64 9.90 4.24
C THR A 668 0.22 8.89 4.96
N GLY A 669 1.08 9.38 5.87
CA GLY A 669 2.04 8.56 6.59
C GLY A 669 1.44 7.28 7.14
N ASN A 670 1.81 6.14 6.55
CA ASN A 670 1.75 4.78 7.07
C ASN A 670 2.39 3.83 6.05
N PHE A 671 3.71 3.95 5.87
CA PHE A 671 4.50 2.89 5.25
C PHE A 671 4.65 1.78 6.32
N ILE A 672 3.68 0.86 6.36
CA ILE A 672 3.62 -0.53 6.87
C ILE A 672 2.20 -0.82 7.41
N ARG A 673 1.35 -1.42 6.58
CA ARG A 673 0.49 -2.61 6.88
C ARG A 673 -0.44 -2.88 5.69
N ASN A 674 -0.62 -4.17 5.40
CA ASN A 674 -1.54 -4.78 4.43
C ASN A 674 -1.06 -4.84 2.98
N ILE A 675 -0.47 -5.99 2.61
CA ILE A 675 -1.01 -6.79 1.50
C ILE A 675 -1.02 -8.26 1.96
N GLY A 676 -2.04 -8.58 2.75
CA GLY A 676 -2.82 -9.80 2.61
C GLY A 676 -4.24 -9.34 2.32
N GLY A 677 -4.76 -9.62 1.13
CA GLY A 677 -6.06 -9.14 0.67
C GLY A 677 -6.14 -9.14 -0.85
N PHE A 678 -6.69 -10.23 -1.39
CA PHE A 678 -6.99 -10.47 -2.79
C PHE A 678 -8.19 -9.65 -3.30
N GLY A 679 -8.21 -9.45 -4.62
CA GLY A 679 -9.40 -9.24 -5.46
C GLY A 679 -9.86 -7.78 -5.59
N THR A 680 -10.20 -7.24 -6.76
CA THR A 680 -10.55 -7.84 -8.05
C THR A 680 -10.31 -6.79 -9.14
N ASP A 681 -9.86 -7.25 -10.29
CA ASP A 681 -9.83 -6.48 -11.53
C ASP A 681 -11.22 -5.92 -11.85
N PHE A 682 -11.30 -4.60 -12.05
CA PHE A 682 -12.32 -4.00 -12.88
C PHE A 682 -11.62 -3.29 -14.04
N ILE A 683 -11.40 -4.07 -15.10
CA ILE A 683 -11.15 -3.55 -16.43
C ILE A 683 -12.48 -2.96 -16.90
N VAL A 684 -12.58 -1.62 -16.92
CA VAL A 684 -13.56 -0.93 -17.75
C VAL A 684 -12.84 -0.47 -19.00
N ARG A 685 -12.95 -1.26 -20.07
CA ARG A 685 -12.92 -0.78 -21.45
C ARG A 685 -14.39 -0.58 -21.87
N PRO A 686 -14.68 0.39 -22.75
CA PRO A 686 -15.90 1.20 -22.76
C PRO A 686 -17.23 0.45 -22.73
#